data_AF-W7SUR5-F1
#
_entry.id   AF-W7SUR5-F1
#
_cell.length_a   1.000
_cell.length_b   1.000
_cell.length_c   1.000
_cell.angle_alpha   90.00
_cell.angle_beta   90.00
_cell.angle_gamma   90.00
#
_symmetry.space_group_name_H-M   'P 1'
#
loop_
_entity.id
_entity.type
_entity.pdbx_description
1 polymer ?
#
loop_
_entity_poly.entity_id
_entity_poly.type
_entity_poly.pdbx_seq_one_letter_code
_entity_poly.pdbx_strand_id
1 'polypeptide(L)'
;MTIEDEIGYGELERRTRLAANGLRALAVPGDRVVLLLPPGADYLVAFLGCLRAGIVAVPLYPPRPGAGMDRVERVVADCRARLVLTAGEPTEPGFHAVEEILSGSAEPLRGEPDGDAIAFLQYTSGSTAQPKGVMVSHRNLVANELAIMAGFGLRADDVVVSWLPMYHDMGLIGTTLLPLFCGLESVLLNTFRFIRDPASWLRAVSTFHGTCSGGPNFAYGLLADRHDPREQAGLDLSRWRIAFNGAEPVDRPTMDRFAEAYAPHGFRPEAFLPCYGLAEATLFVAGAEPMTGFHVESFDRDALRAGRLASATEDAVHLVASGRAAEGTTVLVRDNDGGVADDGEIGEICVRAPSVARGYWGDEANTAATFHGRVAGHDGDFLRTGDLGALRDGRLYVVGRSKDLIIVAGRNHYPQDVEAVAVDAAPERLGRTAAAFQWDDGRVGLVVEARRGQARLLAEPEAFAVLDAAVRRQVGAACGIDLAEFVVVRPGGIPRTSSGKVRRARTRELLTENGLAVLGRADPSVSDPAVPAATGVREVLRQAVFTRTAGLDPADERRPLAALGFDSLRLVTLRGAVEQRLGHRVDGELFFGDMSIEGIADAIDKAGPPTALPHETLAHETVPHETGPHETGPDESAPLSEGQAQLYFYDQLYRTDVANNLAHAMRFHARLDPALLQAAVRGVVAAHPALRTAFGPPRARRQTVHADARFDWLVHEVDREDTERIRQLLGEFAYRRFDLADGPLVRAAVVVGPETTTLMVVSHHGIVDYWALRIVAAGIAADVLGVGPAFPPPAASPFDWARAEAAGVESARGR
;
A
#
# COMPACT_ATOMS: atom_id res chain seq x y z
N MET A 1 8.94 -37.41 -18.39
CA MET A 1 7.71 -37.45 -17.54
C MET A 1 6.83 -38.60 -18.05
N THR A 2 5.96 -39.15 -17.22
CA THR A 2 5.03 -40.22 -17.62
C THR A 2 3.60 -39.72 -17.49
N ILE A 3 2.74 -40.09 -18.45
CA ILE A 3 1.30 -39.84 -18.40
C ILE A 3 0.70 -40.86 -17.43
N GLU A 4 -0.05 -40.38 -16.43
CA GLU A 4 -0.71 -41.24 -15.43
C GLU A 4 -2.13 -41.63 -15.88
N ASP A 5 -2.82 -40.73 -16.60
CA ASP A 5 -4.16 -40.92 -17.14
C ASP A 5 -4.29 -40.15 -18.47
N GLU A 6 -5.05 -40.71 -19.41
CA GLU A 6 -5.30 -40.15 -20.73
C GLU A 6 -6.77 -40.40 -21.12
N ILE A 7 -7.47 -39.34 -21.53
CA ILE A 7 -8.85 -39.42 -21.97
C ILE A 7 -9.06 -38.68 -23.29
N GLY A 8 -9.47 -39.42 -24.32
CA GLY A 8 -9.85 -38.84 -25.60
C GLY A 8 -11.27 -38.23 -25.56
N TYR A 9 -11.54 -37.30 -26.49
CA TYR A 9 -12.84 -36.61 -26.60
C TYR A 9 -14.06 -37.55 -26.63
N GLY A 10 -13.95 -38.68 -27.33
CA GLY A 10 -15.05 -39.66 -27.43
C GLY A 10 -15.38 -40.33 -26.09
N GLU A 11 -14.36 -40.69 -25.32
CA GLU A 11 -14.54 -41.28 -23.99
C GLU A 11 -14.98 -40.23 -22.97
N LEU A 12 -14.43 -39.02 -23.05
CA LEU A 12 -14.86 -37.88 -22.22
C LEU A 12 -16.35 -37.58 -22.44
N GLU A 13 -16.81 -37.51 -23.69
CA GLU A 13 -18.23 -37.31 -24.02
C GLU A 13 -19.11 -38.42 -23.42
N ARG A 14 -18.71 -39.69 -23.61
CA ARG A 14 -19.45 -40.84 -23.09
C ARG A 14 -19.57 -40.80 -21.56
N ARG A 15 -18.45 -40.58 -20.86
CA ARG A 15 -18.43 -40.47 -19.39
C ARG A 15 -19.20 -39.26 -18.89
N THR A 16 -19.17 -38.15 -19.62
CA THR A 16 -19.97 -36.94 -19.31
C THR A 16 -21.47 -37.24 -19.39
N ARG A 17 -21.93 -38.01 -20.37
CA ARG A 17 -23.35 -38.42 -20.48
C ARG A 17 -23.76 -39.34 -19.34
N LEU A 18 -22.90 -40.30 -18.97
CA LEU A 18 -23.12 -41.15 -17.79
C LEU A 18 -23.29 -40.28 -16.54
N ALA A 19 -22.33 -39.39 -16.29
CA ALA A 19 -22.34 -38.44 -15.18
C ALA A 19 -23.61 -37.58 -15.17
N ALA A 20 -23.99 -37.02 -16.31
CA ALA A 20 -25.19 -36.18 -16.41
C ALA A 20 -26.48 -36.95 -16.07
N ASN A 21 -26.63 -38.18 -16.57
CA ASN A 21 -27.80 -39.01 -16.23
C ASN A 21 -27.78 -39.49 -14.77
N GLY A 22 -26.61 -39.88 -14.25
CA GLY A 22 -26.47 -40.25 -12.83
C GLY A 22 -26.79 -39.08 -11.90
N LEU A 23 -26.31 -37.88 -12.21
CA LEU A 23 -26.64 -36.67 -11.48
C LEU A 23 -28.14 -36.35 -11.51
N ARG A 24 -28.82 -36.57 -12.64
CA ARG A 24 -30.27 -36.38 -12.75
C ARG A 24 -31.11 -37.34 -11.91
N ALA A 25 -30.53 -38.47 -11.47
CA ALA A 25 -31.18 -39.36 -10.52
C ALA A 25 -31.10 -38.83 -9.07
N LEU A 26 -30.13 -37.96 -8.77
CA LEU A 26 -29.84 -37.47 -7.41
C LEU A 26 -30.28 -36.01 -7.18
N ALA A 27 -30.33 -35.23 -8.26
CA ALA A 27 -30.54 -33.78 -8.26
C ALA A 27 -31.36 -33.32 -9.48
N VAL A 28 -31.99 -32.15 -9.36
CA VAL A 28 -32.79 -31.53 -10.44
C VAL A 28 -32.09 -30.29 -11.02
N PRO A 29 -32.49 -29.79 -12.20
CA PRO A 29 -31.93 -28.55 -12.76
C PRO A 29 -31.99 -27.39 -11.77
N GLY A 30 -30.92 -26.60 -11.72
CA GLY A 30 -30.75 -25.53 -10.75
C GLY A 30 -30.27 -26.00 -9.37
N ASP A 31 -30.16 -27.32 -9.13
CA ASP A 31 -29.46 -27.83 -7.96
C ASP A 31 -27.97 -27.51 -7.99
N ARG A 32 -27.39 -27.29 -6.81
CA ARG A 32 -25.96 -27.02 -6.64
C ARG A 32 -25.27 -28.29 -6.21
N VAL A 33 -24.22 -28.68 -6.91
CA VAL A 33 -23.40 -29.84 -6.57
C VAL A 33 -21.97 -29.40 -6.32
N VAL A 34 -21.49 -29.63 -5.09
CA VAL A 34 -20.12 -29.30 -4.72
C VAL A 34 -19.19 -30.38 -5.25
N LEU A 35 -18.16 -29.96 -5.97
CA LEU A 35 -17.12 -30.85 -6.51
C LEU A 35 -15.90 -30.78 -5.61
N LEU A 36 -15.76 -31.77 -4.72
CA LEU A 36 -14.64 -31.94 -3.81
C LEU A 36 -13.71 -33.07 -4.31
N LEU A 37 -13.34 -32.97 -5.58
CA LEU A 37 -12.56 -33.97 -6.30
C LEU A 37 -11.12 -33.49 -6.51
N PRO A 38 -10.11 -34.38 -6.51
CA PRO A 38 -8.77 -34.03 -6.97
C PRO A 38 -8.80 -33.65 -8.46
N PRO A 39 -7.89 -32.78 -8.94
CA PRO A 39 -7.76 -32.50 -10.37
C PRO A 39 -7.51 -33.78 -11.18
N GLY A 40 -8.23 -33.95 -12.29
CA GLY A 40 -8.13 -35.14 -13.15
C GLY A 40 -9.37 -35.34 -14.03
N ALA A 41 -9.42 -36.47 -14.76
CA ALA A 41 -10.52 -36.79 -15.67
C ALA A 41 -11.88 -36.85 -14.95
N ASP A 42 -11.93 -37.41 -13.75
CA ASP A 42 -13.17 -37.54 -12.98
C ASP A 42 -13.75 -36.18 -12.56
N TYR A 43 -12.88 -35.24 -12.18
CA TYR A 43 -13.27 -33.86 -11.92
C TYR A 43 -13.93 -33.24 -13.14
N LEU A 44 -13.30 -33.38 -14.31
CA LEU A 44 -13.78 -32.81 -15.55
C LEU A 44 -15.11 -33.45 -15.99
N VAL A 45 -15.22 -34.78 -15.89
CA VAL A 45 -16.44 -35.52 -16.18
C VAL A 45 -17.59 -35.08 -15.27
N ALA A 46 -17.34 -34.93 -13.97
CA ALA A 46 -18.36 -34.48 -13.01
C ALA A 46 -18.80 -33.03 -13.30
N PHE A 47 -17.85 -32.13 -13.60
CA PHE A 47 -18.13 -30.74 -13.94
C PHE A 47 -18.96 -30.64 -15.22
N LEU A 48 -18.53 -31.25 -16.32
CA LEU A 48 -19.26 -31.26 -17.58
C LEU A 48 -20.61 -31.99 -17.45
N GLY A 49 -20.68 -33.03 -16.62
CA GLY A 49 -21.91 -33.74 -16.31
C GLY A 49 -22.94 -32.83 -15.64
N CYS A 50 -22.51 -31.99 -14.70
CA CYS A 50 -23.36 -30.96 -14.09
C CYS A 50 -23.90 -29.98 -15.15
N LEU A 51 -23.01 -29.44 -15.99
CA LEU A 51 -23.38 -28.50 -17.05
C LEU A 51 -24.43 -29.10 -18.01
N ARG A 52 -24.23 -30.33 -18.48
CA ARG A 52 -25.20 -31.01 -19.35
C ARG A 52 -26.51 -31.33 -18.65
N ALA A 53 -26.44 -31.64 -17.35
CA ALA A 53 -27.63 -31.88 -16.56
C ALA A 53 -28.36 -30.57 -16.19
N GLY A 54 -27.86 -29.38 -16.49
CA GLY A 54 -28.43 -28.12 -16.02
C GLY A 54 -28.33 -27.97 -14.49
N ILE A 55 -27.38 -28.68 -13.88
CA ILE A 55 -27.03 -28.61 -12.47
C ILE A 55 -25.88 -27.61 -12.33
N VAL A 56 -25.97 -26.76 -11.32
CA VAL A 56 -24.98 -25.74 -11.01
C VAL A 56 -23.78 -26.40 -10.33
N ALA A 57 -22.64 -26.49 -11.03
CA ALA A 57 -21.42 -26.99 -10.43
C ALA A 57 -20.86 -26.00 -9.40
N VAL A 58 -20.27 -26.50 -8.31
CA VAL A 58 -19.58 -25.67 -7.32
C VAL A 58 -18.17 -26.23 -7.09
N PRO A 59 -17.19 -25.80 -7.91
CA PRO A 59 -15.78 -26.13 -7.76
C PRO A 59 -15.21 -25.78 -6.37
N LEU A 60 -14.68 -26.77 -5.64
CA LEU A 60 -13.93 -26.52 -4.40
C LEU A 60 -12.69 -27.38 -4.30
N TYR A 61 -11.71 -26.87 -3.54
CA TYR A 61 -10.50 -27.62 -3.25
C TYR A 61 -10.74 -28.59 -2.07
N PRO A 62 -10.39 -29.89 -2.20
CA PRO A 62 -10.44 -30.83 -1.07
C PRO A 62 -9.55 -30.36 0.09
N PRO A 63 -10.04 -30.39 1.34
CA PRO A 63 -9.21 -30.03 2.49
C PRO A 63 -7.96 -30.92 2.54
N ARG A 64 -6.84 -30.36 3.02
CA ARG A 64 -5.63 -31.15 3.24
C ARG A 64 -5.90 -32.23 4.28
N PRO A 65 -5.23 -33.40 4.22
CA PRO A 65 -5.34 -34.41 5.28
C PRO A 65 -5.07 -33.77 6.66
N GLY A 66 -6.04 -33.91 7.57
CA GLY A 66 -5.97 -33.33 8.93
C GLY A 66 -6.37 -31.86 9.06
N ALA A 67 -6.76 -31.17 7.98
CA ALA A 67 -7.36 -29.84 8.05
C ALA A 67 -8.89 -29.94 8.22
N GLY A 68 -9.48 -29.00 8.97
CA GLY A 68 -10.94 -28.95 9.19
C GLY A 68 -11.75 -28.68 7.92
N MET A 69 -13.03 -29.07 7.93
CA MET A 69 -13.97 -28.90 6.81
C MET A 69 -14.71 -27.56 6.81
N ASP A 70 -14.42 -26.65 7.74
CA ASP A 70 -15.20 -25.43 7.97
C ASP A 70 -15.45 -24.60 6.71
N ARG A 71 -14.48 -24.54 5.78
CA ARG A 71 -14.66 -23.82 4.51
C ARG A 71 -15.65 -24.54 3.59
N VAL A 72 -15.57 -25.87 3.51
CA VAL A 72 -16.47 -26.69 2.69
C VAL A 72 -17.88 -26.58 3.26
N GLU A 73 -18.03 -26.73 4.57
CA GLU A 73 -19.32 -26.60 5.28
C GLU A 73 -19.97 -25.23 5.06
N ARG A 74 -19.20 -24.14 5.20
CA ARG A 74 -19.70 -22.79 4.93
C ARG A 74 -20.18 -22.61 3.50
N VAL A 75 -19.43 -23.14 2.52
CA VAL A 75 -19.84 -23.05 1.10
C VAL A 75 -21.06 -23.91 0.82
N VAL A 76 -21.10 -25.15 1.34
CA VAL A 76 -22.26 -26.06 1.24
C VAL A 76 -23.51 -25.40 1.81
N ALA A 77 -23.40 -24.74 2.97
CA ALA A 77 -24.52 -24.01 3.58
C ALA A 77 -24.94 -22.79 2.75
N ASP A 78 -23.99 -21.99 2.25
CA ASP A 78 -24.24 -20.78 1.48
C ASP A 78 -24.93 -21.07 0.13
N CYS A 79 -24.38 -22.01 -0.65
CA CYS A 79 -25.00 -22.42 -1.91
C CYS A 79 -26.17 -23.39 -1.73
N ARG A 80 -26.45 -23.79 -0.48
CA ARG A 80 -27.44 -24.82 -0.12
C ARG A 80 -27.24 -26.09 -0.94
N ALA A 81 -26.02 -26.61 -1.02
CA ALA A 81 -25.68 -27.73 -1.91
C ALA A 81 -26.65 -28.90 -1.74
N ARG A 82 -27.08 -29.49 -2.86
CA ARG A 82 -27.92 -30.69 -2.87
C ARG A 82 -27.11 -31.91 -2.44
N LEU A 83 -25.89 -32.01 -2.94
CA LEU A 83 -24.94 -33.07 -2.59
C LEU A 83 -23.49 -32.60 -2.81
N VAL A 84 -22.56 -33.33 -2.22
CA VAL A 84 -21.11 -33.15 -2.36
C VAL A 84 -20.53 -34.38 -3.04
N LEU A 85 -19.76 -34.20 -4.12
CA LEU A 85 -19.03 -35.27 -4.78
C LEU A 85 -17.60 -35.37 -4.26
N THR A 86 -17.19 -36.56 -3.86
CA THR A 86 -15.84 -36.86 -3.37
C THR A 86 -15.19 -38.01 -4.13
N ALA A 87 -13.86 -38.08 -4.07
CA ALA A 87 -13.13 -39.25 -4.51
C ALA A 87 -13.17 -40.32 -3.41
N GLY A 88 -13.55 -41.54 -3.76
CA GLY A 88 -13.65 -42.66 -2.82
C GLY A 88 -14.94 -42.66 -1.98
N GLU A 89 -14.97 -43.52 -0.96
CA GLU A 89 -16.17 -43.77 -0.16
C GLU A 89 -16.63 -42.52 0.62
N PRO A 90 -17.93 -42.17 0.56
CA PRO A 90 -18.46 -41.01 1.25
C PRO A 90 -18.41 -41.19 2.76
N THR A 91 -17.90 -40.17 3.47
CA THR A 91 -17.71 -40.21 4.92
C THR A 91 -18.84 -39.56 5.71
N GLU A 92 -19.72 -38.80 5.04
CA GLU A 92 -20.76 -37.98 5.68
C GLU A 92 -22.10 -38.05 4.91
N PRO A 93 -23.24 -37.83 5.58
CA PRO A 93 -24.53 -37.74 4.91
C PRO A 93 -24.56 -36.64 3.84
N GLY A 94 -25.05 -36.96 2.64
CA GLY A 94 -25.10 -36.02 1.50
C GLY A 94 -23.80 -35.96 0.69
N PHE A 95 -22.78 -36.70 1.09
CA PHE A 95 -21.59 -36.96 0.27
C PHE A 95 -21.82 -38.20 -0.58
N HIS A 96 -21.34 -38.15 -1.82
CA HIS A 96 -21.46 -39.22 -2.79
C HIS A 96 -20.13 -39.45 -3.48
N ALA A 97 -19.81 -40.71 -3.75
CA ALA A 97 -18.65 -41.06 -4.54
C ALA A 97 -18.88 -40.66 -6.01
N VAL A 98 -17.83 -40.18 -6.70
CA VAL A 98 -17.94 -39.82 -8.12
C VAL A 98 -18.34 -41.02 -9.00
N GLU A 99 -18.02 -42.25 -8.59
CA GLU A 99 -18.39 -43.49 -9.26
C GLU A 99 -19.91 -43.70 -9.29
N GLU A 100 -20.65 -43.20 -8.30
CA GLU A 100 -22.11 -43.32 -8.24
C GLU A 100 -22.77 -42.61 -9.44
N ILE A 101 -22.28 -41.43 -9.82
CA ILE A 101 -22.84 -40.69 -10.96
C ILE A 101 -22.42 -41.30 -12.30
N LEU A 102 -21.39 -42.15 -12.34
CA LEU A 102 -20.95 -42.84 -13.55
C LEU A 102 -21.75 -44.10 -13.87
N SER A 103 -22.64 -44.53 -12.98
CA SER A 103 -23.52 -45.69 -13.16
C SER A 103 -24.76 -45.43 -14.03
N GLY A 104 -24.92 -44.20 -14.54
CA GLY A 104 -26.07 -43.78 -15.34
C GLY A 104 -26.14 -44.37 -16.75
N SER A 105 -27.05 -43.82 -17.56
CA SER A 105 -27.13 -44.10 -19.01
C SER A 105 -26.19 -43.19 -19.80
N ALA A 106 -25.61 -43.69 -20.91
CA ALA A 106 -24.84 -42.87 -21.84
C ALA A 106 -25.73 -42.21 -22.93
N GLU A 107 -27.05 -42.39 -22.85
CA GLU A 107 -28.00 -41.77 -23.77
C GLU A 107 -28.01 -40.24 -23.60
N PRO A 108 -28.14 -39.47 -24.70
CA PRO A 108 -28.24 -38.01 -24.61
C PRO A 108 -29.45 -37.56 -23.78
N LEU A 109 -29.24 -36.59 -22.90
CA LEU A 109 -30.34 -35.88 -22.25
C LEU A 109 -31.14 -35.09 -23.29
N ARG A 110 -32.46 -35.00 -23.10
CA ARG A 110 -33.34 -34.22 -23.99
C ARG A 110 -33.26 -32.73 -23.64
N GLY A 111 -33.07 -31.91 -24.68
CA GLY A 111 -33.03 -30.46 -24.57
C GLY A 111 -31.63 -29.93 -24.23
N GLU A 112 -31.29 -28.76 -24.76
CA GLU A 112 -30.06 -28.06 -24.41
C GLU A 112 -30.26 -27.23 -23.14
N PRO A 113 -29.22 -27.05 -22.30
CA PRO A 113 -29.27 -26.10 -21.20
C PRO A 113 -29.57 -24.68 -21.71
N ASP A 114 -30.38 -23.93 -20.96
CA ASP A 114 -30.57 -22.51 -21.21
C ASP A 114 -29.23 -21.78 -21.06
N GLY A 115 -28.83 -21.04 -22.10
CA GLY A 115 -27.59 -20.26 -22.10
C GLY A 115 -27.52 -19.24 -20.97
N ASP A 116 -28.67 -18.73 -20.51
CA ASP A 116 -28.73 -17.77 -19.40
C ASP A 116 -28.81 -18.46 -18.03
N ALA A 117 -28.93 -19.79 -17.96
CA ALA A 117 -28.84 -20.53 -16.70
C ALA A 117 -27.42 -20.47 -16.12
N ILE A 118 -27.33 -20.56 -14.79
CA ILE A 118 -26.03 -20.63 -14.09
C ILE A 118 -25.38 -21.98 -14.42
N ALA A 119 -24.17 -21.93 -14.96
CA ALA A 119 -23.33 -23.09 -15.21
C ALA A 119 -22.64 -23.54 -13.91
N PHE A 120 -22.02 -22.59 -13.21
CA PHE A 120 -21.31 -22.86 -11.96
C PHE A 120 -21.21 -21.64 -11.05
N LEU A 121 -20.95 -21.89 -9.77
CA LEU A 121 -20.60 -20.86 -8.78
C LEU A 121 -19.11 -20.87 -8.53
N GLN A 122 -18.42 -19.79 -8.92
CA GLN A 122 -17.01 -19.61 -8.59
C GLN A 122 -16.91 -18.93 -7.23
N TYR A 123 -16.56 -19.70 -6.19
CA TYR A 123 -16.32 -19.11 -4.88
C TYR A 123 -14.99 -18.37 -4.84
N THR A 124 -15.06 -17.07 -4.61
CA THR A 124 -13.87 -16.23 -4.41
C THR A 124 -13.48 -16.24 -2.94
N SER A 125 -12.17 -16.11 -2.69
CA SER A 125 -11.60 -16.11 -1.34
C SER A 125 -11.65 -14.73 -0.68
N GLY A 126 -12.76 -14.01 -0.87
CA GLY A 126 -12.97 -12.58 -0.57
C GLY A 126 -12.19 -12.01 0.63
N SER A 127 -11.87 -10.72 0.56
CA SER A 127 -11.24 -10.01 1.69
C SER A 127 -12.08 -10.07 2.97
N THR A 128 -13.39 -10.30 2.84
CA THR A 128 -14.33 -10.56 3.94
C THR A 128 -14.29 -12.02 4.40
N ALA A 129 -14.49 -12.27 5.69
CA ALA A 129 -14.51 -13.63 6.26
C ALA A 129 -15.56 -14.58 5.63
N GLN A 130 -16.57 -14.06 4.92
CA GLN A 130 -17.61 -14.86 4.26
C GLN A 130 -17.28 -15.14 2.78
N PRO A 131 -17.39 -16.41 2.33
CA PRO A 131 -17.16 -16.80 0.93
C PRO A 131 -18.28 -16.27 0.03
N LYS A 132 -17.94 -15.75 -1.15
CA LYS A 132 -18.92 -15.24 -2.13
C LYS A 132 -18.91 -16.08 -3.40
N GLY A 133 -20.06 -16.66 -3.76
CA GLY A 133 -20.21 -17.45 -4.98
C GLY A 133 -20.56 -16.56 -6.17
N VAL A 134 -19.62 -16.35 -7.09
CA VAL A 134 -19.88 -15.62 -8.34
C VAL A 134 -20.73 -16.49 -9.27
N MET A 135 -21.86 -15.95 -9.73
CA MET A 135 -22.83 -16.66 -10.57
C MET A 135 -22.46 -16.60 -12.05
N VAL A 136 -21.75 -17.61 -12.55
CA VAL A 136 -21.32 -17.68 -13.95
C VAL A 136 -22.35 -18.47 -14.77
N SER A 137 -22.92 -17.84 -15.80
CA SER A 137 -23.85 -18.51 -16.74
C SER A 137 -23.12 -19.25 -17.86
N HIS A 138 -23.82 -20.15 -18.56
CA HIS A 138 -23.29 -20.80 -19.76
C HIS A 138 -22.89 -19.77 -20.82
N ARG A 139 -23.69 -18.73 -21.02
CA ARG A 139 -23.39 -17.63 -21.96
C ARG A 139 -22.16 -16.84 -21.55
N ASN A 140 -21.99 -16.56 -20.25
CA ASN A 140 -20.79 -15.88 -19.77
C ASN A 140 -19.53 -16.69 -20.06
N LEU A 141 -19.58 -18.00 -19.81
CA LEU A 141 -18.47 -18.92 -20.07
C LEU A 141 -18.09 -18.93 -21.55
N VAL A 142 -19.06 -19.18 -22.45
CA VAL A 142 -18.82 -19.19 -23.91
C VAL A 142 -18.27 -17.84 -24.39
N ALA A 143 -18.84 -16.73 -23.91
CA ALA A 143 -18.35 -15.40 -24.28
C ALA A 143 -16.89 -15.19 -23.85
N ASN A 144 -16.50 -15.68 -22.67
CA ASN A 144 -15.13 -15.53 -22.21
C ASN A 144 -14.15 -16.46 -22.93
N GLU A 145 -14.55 -17.70 -23.26
CA GLU A 145 -13.72 -18.61 -24.07
C GLU A 145 -13.43 -18.02 -25.46
N LEU A 146 -14.42 -17.39 -26.10
CA LEU A 146 -14.22 -16.67 -27.37
C LEU A 146 -13.24 -15.51 -27.20
N ALA A 147 -13.37 -14.72 -26.13
CA ALA A 147 -12.47 -13.61 -25.82
C ALA A 147 -11.03 -14.09 -25.55
N ILE A 148 -10.85 -15.21 -24.84
CA ILE A 148 -9.53 -15.80 -24.57
C ILE A 148 -8.93 -16.35 -25.87
N MET A 149 -9.70 -17.10 -26.66
CA MET A 149 -9.24 -17.67 -27.94
C MET A 149 -8.71 -16.58 -28.88
N ALA A 150 -9.45 -15.47 -29.01
CA ALA A 150 -9.04 -14.31 -29.80
C ALA A 150 -7.82 -13.60 -29.17
N GLY A 151 -7.88 -13.30 -27.87
CA GLY A 151 -6.82 -12.57 -27.15
C GLY A 151 -5.49 -13.31 -27.08
N PHE A 152 -5.51 -14.64 -26.97
CA PHE A 152 -4.30 -15.48 -26.99
C PHE A 152 -3.86 -15.80 -28.42
N GLY A 153 -4.72 -15.53 -29.41
CA GLY A 153 -4.48 -15.88 -30.81
C GLY A 153 -4.23 -17.39 -30.94
N LEU A 154 -5.08 -18.21 -30.33
CA LEU A 154 -4.95 -19.66 -30.35
C LEU A 154 -5.08 -20.23 -31.76
N ARG A 155 -4.38 -21.32 -31.99
CA ARG A 155 -4.28 -22.05 -33.26
C ARG A 155 -4.66 -23.50 -33.04
N ALA A 156 -5.12 -24.17 -34.09
CA ALA A 156 -5.55 -25.57 -34.03
C ALA A 156 -4.42 -26.56 -33.67
N ASP A 157 -3.16 -26.15 -33.79
CA ASP A 157 -1.96 -26.92 -33.44
C ASP A 157 -1.37 -26.54 -32.09
N ASP A 158 -2.03 -25.68 -31.31
CA ASP A 158 -1.56 -25.34 -29.97
C ASP A 158 -1.77 -26.51 -28.99
N VAL A 159 -0.79 -26.68 -28.10
CA VAL A 159 -0.84 -27.62 -26.98
C VAL A 159 -0.84 -26.83 -25.69
N VAL A 160 -1.90 -26.99 -24.90
CA VAL A 160 -2.04 -26.33 -23.60
C VAL A 160 -1.35 -27.16 -22.53
N VAL A 161 -0.43 -26.57 -21.77
CA VAL A 161 0.20 -27.22 -20.61
C VAL A 161 -0.07 -26.41 -19.36
N SER A 162 -0.65 -27.02 -18.33
CA SER A 162 -1.06 -26.30 -17.13
C SER A 162 -0.84 -27.09 -15.86
N TRP A 163 -0.36 -26.43 -14.83
CA TRP A 163 -0.32 -26.94 -13.45
C TRP A 163 -1.38 -26.26 -12.57
N LEU A 164 -2.12 -25.31 -13.14
CA LEU A 164 -3.06 -24.48 -12.41
C LEU A 164 -4.24 -25.32 -11.93
N PRO A 165 -4.75 -25.04 -10.73
CA PRO A 165 -5.81 -25.84 -10.16
C PRO A 165 -7.14 -25.70 -10.91
N MET A 166 -7.79 -26.83 -11.20
CA MET A 166 -9.09 -26.90 -11.88
C MET A 166 -10.28 -26.37 -11.06
N TYR A 167 -10.07 -25.98 -9.80
CA TYR A 167 -11.09 -25.39 -8.92
C TYR A 167 -11.02 -23.85 -8.85
N HIS A 168 -10.05 -23.25 -9.56
CA HIS A 168 -9.87 -21.82 -9.67
C HIS A 168 -10.17 -21.37 -11.10
N ASP A 169 -10.77 -20.19 -11.30
CA ASP A 169 -11.19 -19.69 -12.61
C ASP A 169 -10.08 -19.76 -13.69
N MET A 170 -8.88 -19.31 -13.38
CA MET A 170 -7.73 -19.30 -14.29
C MET A 170 -7.31 -20.71 -14.74
N GLY A 171 -7.37 -21.70 -13.86
CA GLY A 171 -7.04 -23.09 -14.19
C GLY A 171 -8.20 -23.82 -14.87
N LEU A 172 -9.42 -23.62 -14.36
CA LEU A 172 -10.63 -24.21 -14.89
C LEU A 172 -10.94 -23.66 -16.28
N ILE A 173 -11.14 -22.36 -16.42
CA ILE A 173 -11.56 -21.73 -17.67
C ILE A 173 -10.37 -21.63 -18.61
N GLY A 174 -9.33 -20.87 -18.23
CA GLY A 174 -8.23 -20.52 -19.12
C GLY A 174 -7.29 -21.66 -19.52
N THR A 175 -7.34 -22.82 -18.85
CA THR A 175 -6.44 -23.94 -19.18
C THR A 175 -7.10 -25.32 -19.27
N THR A 176 -8.31 -25.50 -18.75
CA THR A 176 -9.00 -26.79 -18.80
C THR A 176 -10.16 -26.76 -19.79
N LEU A 177 -11.03 -25.75 -19.70
CA LEU A 177 -12.20 -25.61 -20.57
C LEU A 177 -11.83 -25.02 -21.93
N LEU A 178 -10.88 -24.09 -21.99
CA LEU A 178 -10.38 -23.51 -23.24
C LEU A 178 -9.91 -24.55 -24.27
N PRO A 179 -9.00 -25.50 -23.96
CA PRO A 179 -8.62 -26.51 -24.94
C PRO A 179 -9.79 -27.40 -25.36
N LEU A 180 -10.74 -27.70 -24.46
CA LEU A 180 -11.95 -28.47 -24.81
C LEU A 180 -12.88 -27.70 -25.74
N PHE A 181 -13.01 -26.39 -25.53
CA PHE A 181 -13.81 -25.50 -26.37
C PHE A 181 -13.20 -25.38 -27.78
N CYS A 182 -11.87 -25.33 -27.86
CA CYS A 182 -11.15 -25.21 -29.13
C CYS A 182 -10.83 -26.56 -29.82
N GLY A 183 -11.01 -27.70 -29.14
CA GLY A 183 -10.63 -29.02 -29.66
C GLY A 183 -9.12 -29.30 -29.64
N LEU A 184 -8.38 -28.69 -28.70
CA LEU A 184 -6.93 -28.78 -28.58
C LEU A 184 -6.49 -29.92 -27.65
N GLU A 185 -5.20 -30.26 -27.73
CA GLU A 185 -4.54 -31.13 -26.77
C GLU A 185 -4.21 -30.36 -25.48
N SER A 186 -4.40 -31.00 -24.33
CA SER A 186 -4.12 -30.42 -23.02
C SER A 186 -3.38 -31.40 -22.11
N VAL A 187 -2.30 -30.93 -21.49
CA VAL A 187 -1.51 -31.67 -20.50
C VAL A 187 -1.62 -30.99 -19.15
N LEU A 188 -2.29 -31.66 -18.22
CA LEU A 188 -2.56 -31.15 -16.89
C LEU A 188 -1.62 -31.79 -15.86
N LEU A 189 -0.84 -30.96 -15.18
CA LEU A 189 0.03 -31.36 -14.07
C LEU A 189 -0.71 -31.21 -12.75
N ASN A 190 -0.42 -32.12 -11.82
CA ASN A 190 -0.84 -31.95 -10.43
C ASN A 190 -0.21 -30.68 -9.83
N THR A 191 -1.05 -29.75 -9.35
CA THR A 191 -0.61 -28.49 -8.73
C THR A 191 0.41 -28.69 -7.59
N PHE A 192 0.26 -29.75 -6.78
CA PHE A 192 1.23 -30.06 -5.70
C PHE A 192 2.58 -30.50 -6.24
N ARG A 193 2.63 -31.08 -7.44
CA ARG A 193 3.89 -31.41 -8.11
C ARG A 193 4.65 -30.15 -8.44
N PHE A 194 3.99 -29.13 -9.00
CA PHE A 194 4.60 -27.82 -9.23
C PHE A 194 5.10 -27.17 -7.93
N ILE A 195 4.26 -27.17 -6.88
CA ILE A 195 4.65 -26.57 -5.58
C ILE A 195 5.93 -27.23 -5.01
N ARG A 196 6.05 -28.55 -5.12
CA ARG A 196 7.21 -29.31 -4.63
C ARG A 196 8.43 -29.16 -5.55
N ASP A 197 8.19 -29.20 -6.86
CA ASP A 197 9.20 -29.24 -7.93
C ASP A 197 8.75 -28.32 -9.08
N PRO A 198 9.04 -27.00 -8.99
CA PRO A 198 8.58 -26.03 -9.99
C PRO A 198 9.09 -26.32 -11.40
N ALA A 199 10.32 -26.85 -11.51
CA ALA A 199 10.93 -27.20 -12.79
C ALA A 199 10.18 -28.32 -13.54
N SER A 200 9.29 -29.06 -12.85
CA SER A 200 8.39 -30.01 -13.52
C SER A 200 7.47 -29.34 -14.55
N TRP A 201 7.13 -28.06 -14.36
CA TRP A 201 6.35 -27.30 -15.32
C TRP A 201 7.09 -27.12 -16.63
N LEU A 202 8.34 -26.64 -16.59
CA LEU A 202 9.16 -26.44 -17.79
C LEU A 202 9.47 -27.77 -18.49
N ARG A 203 9.73 -28.83 -17.72
CA ARG A 203 9.91 -30.17 -18.29
C ARG A 203 8.65 -30.66 -19.00
N ALA A 204 7.46 -30.36 -18.50
CA ALA A 204 6.22 -30.70 -19.19
C ALA A 204 6.05 -29.89 -20.47
N VAL A 205 6.27 -28.56 -20.42
CA VAL A 205 6.23 -27.71 -21.62
C VAL A 205 7.19 -28.25 -22.69
N SER A 206 8.41 -28.62 -22.31
CA SER A 206 9.39 -29.18 -23.25
C SER A 206 9.01 -30.57 -23.77
N THR A 207 8.65 -31.50 -22.88
CA THR A 207 8.34 -32.90 -23.23
C THR A 207 7.13 -33.00 -24.15
N PHE A 208 6.09 -32.20 -23.89
CA PHE A 208 4.82 -32.23 -24.62
C PHE A 208 4.70 -31.11 -25.64
N HIS A 209 5.81 -30.43 -25.96
CA HIS A 209 5.85 -29.37 -26.97
C HIS A 209 4.81 -28.27 -26.74
N GLY A 210 4.56 -27.93 -25.47
CA GLY A 210 3.57 -26.94 -25.06
C GLY A 210 3.80 -25.59 -25.73
N THR A 211 2.74 -25.06 -26.34
CA THR A 211 2.77 -23.75 -27.02
C THR A 211 2.03 -22.68 -26.22
N CYS A 212 1.06 -23.09 -25.39
CA CYS A 212 0.28 -22.22 -24.52
C CYS A 212 0.33 -22.72 -23.07
N SER A 213 0.82 -21.89 -22.17
CA SER A 213 1.04 -22.25 -20.77
C SER A 213 1.33 -20.99 -19.97
N GLY A 214 0.95 -20.93 -18.71
CA GLY A 214 1.12 -19.71 -17.93
C GLY A 214 0.67 -19.85 -16.49
N GLY A 215 0.75 -18.75 -15.76
CA GLY A 215 0.53 -18.75 -14.33
C GLY A 215 0.62 -17.36 -13.72
N PRO A 216 0.43 -17.26 -12.40
CA PRO A 216 0.72 -16.04 -11.68
C PRO A 216 2.21 -15.68 -11.71
N ASN A 217 2.52 -14.40 -11.55
CA ASN A 217 3.87 -13.85 -11.66
C ASN A 217 4.89 -14.55 -10.73
N PHE A 218 4.47 -14.95 -9.53
CA PHE A 218 5.30 -15.66 -8.55
C PHE A 218 5.81 -16.99 -9.10
N ALA A 219 5.08 -17.65 -10.01
CA ALA A 219 5.49 -18.92 -10.58
C ALA A 219 6.72 -18.75 -11.47
N TYR A 220 6.76 -17.68 -12.25
CA TYR A 220 7.94 -17.28 -13.02
C TYR A 220 9.10 -16.89 -12.10
N GLY A 221 8.83 -16.10 -11.06
CA GLY A 221 9.84 -15.72 -10.06
C GLY A 221 10.46 -16.94 -9.35
N LEU A 222 9.66 -17.94 -9.00
CA LEU A 222 10.11 -19.17 -8.36
C LEU A 222 11.05 -19.99 -9.26
N LEU A 223 10.78 -20.01 -10.57
CA LEU A 223 11.62 -20.69 -11.55
C LEU A 223 12.93 -19.93 -11.78
N ALA A 224 12.87 -18.60 -11.92
CA ALA A 224 14.05 -17.75 -12.04
C ALA A 224 14.98 -17.87 -10.82
N ASP A 225 14.42 -17.84 -9.61
CA ASP A 225 15.18 -17.88 -8.35
C ASP A 225 15.81 -19.26 -8.06
N ARG A 226 15.23 -20.35 -8.61
CA ARG A 226 15.70 -21.74 -8.42
C ARG A 226 16.38 -22.31 -9.66
N HIS A 227 16.82 -21.47 -10.57
CA HIS A 227 17.48 -21.92 -11.79
C HIS A 227 18.81 -22.62 -11.46
N ASP A 228 18.92 -23.90 -11.80
CA ASP A 228 20.17 -24.66 -11.85
C ASP A 228 20.41 -25.13 -13.29
N PRO A 229 21.44 -24.59 -13.98
CA PRO A 229 21.76 -24.98 -15.35
C PRO A 229 22.02 -26.48 -15.53
N ARG A 230 22.49 -27.18 -14.47
CA ARG A 230 22.83 -28.62 -14.52
C ARG A 230 21.59 -29.51 -14.50
N GLU A 231 20.53 -29.08 -13.83
CA GLU A 231 19.26 -29.84 -13.72
C GLU A 231 18.35 -29.68 -14.96
N GLN A 232 18.76 -28.84 -15.91
CA GLN A 232 17.92 -28.40 -17.04
C GLN A 232 18.53 -28.79 -18.41
N ALA A 233 19.47 -29.73 -18.41
CA ALA A 233 20.03 -30.29 -19.65
C ALA A 233 18.90 -30.92 -20.51
N GLY A 234 18.82 -30.50 -21.78
CA GLY A 234 17.83 -31.02 -22.75
C GLY A 234 16.46 -30.32 -22.73
N LEU A 235 16.29 -29.25 -21.95
CA LEU A 235 15.08 -28.42 -22.01
C LEU A 235 15.01 -27.67 -23.35
N ASP A 236 13.85 -27.76 -24.02
CA ASP A 236 13.49 -26.99 -25.22
C ASP A 236 12.16 -26.25 -24.99
N LEU A 237 12.23 -24.92 -24.94
CA LEU A 237 11.11 -24.00 -24.76
C LEU A 237 10.84 -23.17 -26.03
N SER A 238 11.48 -23.48 -27.16
CA SER A 238 11.37 -22.72 -28.42
C SER A 238 9.96 -22.67 -29.02
N ARG A 239 9.11 -23.62 -28.63
CA ARG A 239 7.71 -23.73 -29.06
C ARG A 239 6.74 -22.92 -28.19
N TRP A 240 7.16 -22.49 -26.99
CA TRP A 240 6.29 -21.74 -26.10
C TRP A 240 6.01 -20.36 -26.72
N ARG A 241 4.74 -20.14 -27.08
CA ARG A 241 4.26 -18.97 -27.82
C ARG A 241 3.40 -18.05 -26.96
N ILE A 242 2.64 -18.63 -26.03
CA ILE A 242 1.77 -17.90 -25.12
C ILE A 242 2.18 -18.26 -23.70
N ALA A 243 2.97 -17.39 -23.08
CA ALA A 243 3.38 -17.43 -21.68
C ALA A 243 2.55 -16.41 -20.88
N PHE A 244 1.27 -16.74 -20.64
CA PHE A 244 0.35 -15.80 -19.99
C PHE A 244 0.71 -15.58 -18.52
N ASN A 245 0.69 -14.31 -18.09
CA ASN A 245 1.06 -13.89 -16.75
C ASN A 245 -0.02 -12.94 -16.19
N GLY A 246 -0.66 -13.32 -15.09
CA GLY A 246 -1.78 -12.56 -14.53
C GLY A 246 -2.12 -12.99 -13.11
N ALA A 247 -3.35 -12.71 -12.66
CA ALA A 247 -3.83 -13.03 -11.31
C ALA A 247 -3.06 -12.39 -10.14
N GLU A 248 -2.05 -11.55 -10.37
CA GLU A 248 -1.41 -10.66 -9.40
C GLU A 248 -0.63 -9.57 -10.16
N PRO A 249 -0.06 -8.55 -9.48
CA PRO A 249 0.77 -7.57 -10.16
C PRO A 249 1.90 -8.25 -10.94
N VAL A 250 1.96 -7.96 -12.24
CA VAL A 250 3.02 -8.42 -13.14
C VAL A 250 4.17 -7.43 -13.04
N ASP A 251 5.36 -7.90 -12.67
CA ASP A 251 6.54 -7.05 -12.49
C ASP A 251 7.64 -7.36 -13.51
N ARG A 252 8.24 -6.31 -14.04
CA ARG A 252 9.33 -6.40 -15.02
C ARG A 252 10.53 -7.20 -14.51
N PRO A 253 11.08 -6.96 -13.29
CA PRO A 253 12.25 -7.70 -12.82
C PRO A 253 12.08 -9.22 -12.89
N THR A 254 10.92 -9.74 -12.51
CA THR A 254 10.61 -11.17 -12.56
C THR A 254 10.61 -11.72 -13.98
N MET A 255 10.00 -10.98 -14.91
CA MET A 255 9.95 -11.37 -16.32
C MET A 255 11.33 -11.32 -16.98
N ASP A 256 12.12 -10.28 -16.70
CA ASP A 256 13.48 -10.12 -17.21
C ASP A 256 14.37 -11.28 -16.73
N ARG A 257 14.38 -11.59 -15.42
CA ARG A 257 15.17 -12.71 -14.87
C ARG A 257 14.77 -14.06 -15.45
N PHE A 258 13.47 -14.30 -15.62
CA PHE A 258 12.99 -15.55 -16.21
C PHE A 258 13.42 -15.66 -17.67
N ALA A 259 13.23 -14.61 -18.47
CA ALA A 259 13.66 -14.59 -19.86
C ALA A 259 15.17 -14.84 -20.00
N GLU A 260 15.99 -14.17 -19.20
CA GLU A 260 17.44 -14.35 -19.20
C GLU A 260 17.84 -15.79 -18.83
N ALA A 261 17.27 -16.33 -17.75
CA ALA A 261 17.58 -17.68 -17.27
C ALA A 261 17.22 -18.78 -18.29
N TYR A 262 16.17 -18.57 -19.09
CA TYR A 262 15.62 -19.59 -19.99
C TYR A 262 15.86 -19.32 -21.48
N ALA A 263 16.48 -18.19 -21.85
CA ALA A 263 16.92 -17.91 -23.22
C ALA A 263 17.83 -19.01 -23.81
N PRO A 264 18.81 -19.60 -23.07
CA PRO A 264 19.63 -20.71 -23.58
C PRO A 264 18.83 -21.97 -23.95
N HIS A 265 17.62 -22.10 -23.42
CA HIS A 265 16.70 -23.21 -23.68
C HIS A 265 15.65 -22.87 -24.75
N GLY A 266 15.80 -21.75 -25.45
CA GLY A 266 14.93 -21.33 -26.55
C GLY A 266 13.70 -20.52 -26.12
N PHE A 267 13.55 -20.18 -24.84
CA PHE A 267 12.47 -19.27 -24.43
C PHE A 267 12.65 -17.89 -25.06
N ARG A 268 11.55 -17.31 -25.53
CA ARG A 268 11.52 -16.00 -26.20
C ARG A 268 10.75 -15.00 -25.35
N PRO A 269 11.31 -13.83 -25.01
CA PRO A 269 10.60 -12.79 -24.27
C PRO A 269 9.28 -12.38 -24.93
N GLU A 270 9.21 -12.46 -26.26
CA GLU A 270 8.01 -12.17 -27.05
C GLU A 270 6.82 -13.08 -26.68
N ALA A 271 7.08 -14.28 -26.14
CA ALA A 271 6.04 -15.21 -25.74
C ALA A 271 5.25 -14.74 -24.51
N PHE A 272 5.79 -13.82 -23.71
CA PHE A 272 5.07 -13.30 -22.55
C PHE A 272 3.77 -12.61 -22.95
N LEU A 273 2.70 -12.95 -22.23
CA LEU A 273 1.38 -12.34 -22.41
C LEU A 273 0.85 -11.88 -21.03
N PRO A 274 1.23 -10.69 -20.55
CA PRO A 274 0.58 -10.08 -19.41
C PRO A 274 -0.92 -9.93 -19.66
N CYS A 275 -1.75 -10.30 -18.68
CA CYS A 275 -3.19 -10.23 -18.79
C CYS A 275 -3.86 -9.86 -17.47
N TYR A 276 -5.04 -9.25 -17.58
CA TYR A 276 -5.89 -8.86 -16.47
C TYR A 276 -7.25 -9.59 -16.52
N GLY A 277 -7.73 -9.96 -15.34
CA GLY A 277 -8.91 -10.78 -15.19
C GLY A 277 -9.34 -11.02 -13.75
N LEU A 278 -10.61 -11.39 -13.58
CA LEU A 278 -11.28 -11.64 -12.30
C LEU A 278 -12.51 -12.53 -12.49
N ALA A 279 -12.89 -13.25 -11.43
CA ALA A 279 -14.04 -14.16 -11.43
C ALA A 279 -15.36 -13.47 -11.83
N GLU A 280 -15.57 -12.23 -11.39
CA GLU A 280 -16.76 -11.44 -11.70
C GLU A 280 -16.90 -11.12 -13.20
N ALA A 281 -15.81 -11.18 -13.96
CA ALA A 281 -15.81 -11.08 -15.43
C ALA A 281 -15.64 -12.45 -16.11
N THR A 282 -15.96 -13.52 -15.37
CA THR A 282 -15.74 -14.94 -15.71
C THR A 282 -14.26 -15.33 -15.68
N LEU A 283 -13.37 -14.61 -16.37
CA LEU A 283 -11.92 -14.70 -16.19
C LEU A 283 -11.22 -13.55 -16.90
N PHE A 284 -11.14 -13.56 -18.23
CA PHE A 284 -10.26 -12.69 -19.02
C PHE A 284 -10.93 -11.37 -19.42
N VAL A 285 -10.25 -10.24 -19.22
CA VAL A 285 -10.75 -8.89 -19.53
C VAL A 285 -9.84 -8.15 -20.49
N ALA A 286 -8.53 -8.24 -20.29
CA ALA A 286 -7.53 -7.57 -21.10
C ALA A 286 -6.25 -8.40 -21.20
N GLY A 287 -5.53 -8.29 -22.31
CA GLY A 287 -4.27 -9.00 -22.52
C GLY A 287 -3.36 -8.30 -23.53
N ALA A 288 -2.06 -8.57 -23.41
CA ALA A 288 -1.09 -8.18 -24.41
C ALA A 288 -1.32 -8.92 -25.73
N GLU A 289 -0.83 -8.34 -26.83
CA GLU A 289 -0.89 -9.00 -28.14
C GLU A 289 0.08 -10.20 -28.15
N PRO A 290 -0.37 -11.39 -28.59
CA PRO A 290 0.48 -12.58 -28.61
C PRO A 290 1.76 -12.36 -29.42
N MET A 291 2.89 -12.88 -28.93
CA MET A 291 4.18 -12.77 -29.62
C MET A 291 4.71 -11.33 -29.80
N THR A 292 4.24 -10.38 -28.97
CA THR A 292 4.78 -9.01 -28.92
C THR A 292 5.59 -8.73 -27.65
N GLY A 293 5.60 -9.69 -26.71
CA GLY A 293 6.21 -9.53 -25.39
C GLY A 293 5.36 -8.66 -24.46
N PHE A 294 6.00 -8.12 -23.43
CA PHE A 294 5.35 -7.27 -22.45
C PHE A 294 5.78 -5.81 -22.61
N HIS A 295 4.80 -4.91 -22.49
CA HIS A 295 5.04 -3.48 -22.60
C HIS A 295 5.25 -2.88 -21.20
N VAL A 296 6.35 -2.15 -21.03
CA VAL A 296 6.70 -1.48 -19.78
C VAL A 296 6.90 0.00 -20.05
N GLU A 297 6.33 0.82 -19.17
CA GLU A 297 6.56 2.26 -19.17
C GLU A 297 7.03 2.73 -17.79
N SER A 298 7.81 3.80 -17.79
CA SER A 298 8.38 4.44 -16.62
C SER A 298 7.56 5.67 -16.27
N PHE A 299 7.01 5.70 -15.05
CA PHE A 299 6.15 6.79 -14.59
C PHE A 299 6.73 7.51 -13.38
N ASP A 300 6.47 8.81 -13.29
CA ASP A 300 6.84 9.65 -12.16
C ASP A 300 6.14 9.15 -10.88
N ARG A 301 6.93 8.93 -9.82
CA ARG A 301 6.43 8.39 -8.56
C ARG A 301 5.45 9.33 -7.87
N ASP A 302 5.68 10.63 -7.90
CA ASP A 302 4.82 11.60 -7.22
C ASP A 302 3.54 11.86 -8.00
N ALA A 303 3.59 11.85 -9.33
CA ALA A 303 2.40 11.84 -10.17
C ALA A 303 1.55 10.59 -9.93
N LEU A 304 2.18 9.40 -9.84
CA LEU A 304 1.49 8.15 -9.53
C LEU A 304 0.75 8.24 -8.17
N ARG A 305 1.41 8.80 -7.15
CA ARG A 305 0.81 9.07 -5.83
C ARG A 305 -0.30 10.12 -5.87
N ALA A 306 -0.24 11.04 -6.83
CA ALA A 306 -1.28 12.04 -7.09
C ALA A 306 -2.42 11.51 -7.99
N GLY A 307 -2.40 10.23 -8.37
CA GLY A 307 -3.46 9.62 -9.17
C GLY A 307 -3.28 9.77 -10.69
N ARG A 308 -2.05 9.91 -11.19
CA ARG A 308 -1.78 10.07 -12.63
C ARG A 308 -0.53 9.32 -13.08
N LEU A 309 -0.61 8.70 -14.25
CA LEU A 309 0.51 8.14 -15.00
C LEU A 309 1.15 9.24 -15.86
N ALA A 310 2.16 9.92 -15.32
CA ALA A 310 3.00 10.86 -16.06
C ALA A 310 4.35 10.20 -16.36
N SER A 311 4.80 10.22 -17.61
CA SER A 311 6.06 9.56 -17.99
C SER A 311 7.27 10.23 -17.30
N ALA A 312 8.25 9.43 -16.87
CA ALA A 312 9.46 9.91 -16.20
C ALA A 312 10.73 9.14 -16.61
N THR A 313 11.88 9.80 -16.49
CA THR A 313 13.21 9.21 -16.73
C THR A 313 14.03 9.03 -15.46
N GLU A 314 13.76 9.82 -14.42
CA GLU A 314 14.45 9.79 -13.11
C GLU A 314 13.42 9.48 -12.01
N ASP A 315 13.82 8.76 -10.95
CA ASP A 315 12.95 8.25 -9.86
C ASP A 315 11.62 7.63 -10.35
N ALA A 316 11.70 6.85 -11.41
CA ALA A 316 10.52 6.28 -12.05
C ALA A 316 10.05 4.96 -11.41
N VAL A 317 8.74 4.75 -11.43
CA VAL A 317 8.09 3.47 -11.19
C VAL A 317 7.83 2.79 -12.52
N HIS A 318 8.30 1.56 -12.68
CA HIS A 318 8.08 0.77 -13.89
C HIS A 318 6.80 -0.06 -13.76
N LEU A 319 5.82 0.19 -14.62
CA LEU A 319 4.59 -0.57 -14.66
C LEU A 319 4.49 -1.39 -15.94
N VAL A 320 4.10 -2.66 -15.80
CA VAL A 320 3.81 -3.54 -16.93
C VAL A 320 2.34 -3.35 -17.32
N ALA A 321 2.10 -3.04 -18.60
CA ALA A 321 0.73 -2.97 -19.11
C ALA A 321 0.09 -4.36 -19.14
N SER A 322 -1.14 -4.47 -18.66
CA SER A 322 -1.99 -5.68 -18.82
C SER A 322 -2.58 -5.81 -20.23
N GLY A 323 -2.17 -4.94 -21.15
CA GLY A 323 -2.55 -4.97 -22.57
C GLY A 323 -3.86 -4.26 -22.86
N ARG A 324 -4.53 -4.65 -23.94
CA ARG A 324 -5.76 -4.01 -24.43
C ARG A 324 -6.99 -4.81 -24.02
N ALA A 325 -8.15 -4.17 -23.98
CA ALA A 325 -9.42 -4.84 -23.73
C ALA A 325 -9.66 -5.97 -24.73
N ALA A 326 -10.18 -7.09 -24.24
CA ALA A 326 -10.51 -8.24 -25.08
C ALA A 326 -11.64 -7.91 -26.07
N GLU A 327 -11.78 -8.72 -27.12
CA GLU A 327 -12.86 -8.56 -28.09
C GLU A 327 -14.24 -8.59 -27.40
N GLY A 328 -15.13 -7.68 -27.78
CA GLY A 328 -16.46 -7.55 -27.17
C GLY A 328 -16.46 -7.01 -25.72
N THR A 329 -15.31 -6.57 -25.21
CA THR A 329 -15.16 -6.02 -23.85
C THR A 329 -14.92 -4.52 -23.89
N THR A 330 -15.72 -3.77 -23.14
CA THR A 330 -15.47 -2.35 -22.86
C THR A 330 -14.79 -2.24 -21.49
N VAL A 331 -13.62 -1.60 -21.46
CA VAL A 331 -12.93 -1.22 -20.22
C VAL A 331 -12.89 0.30 -20.15
N LEU A 332 -13.36 0.86 -19.03
CA LEU A 332 -13.28 2.27 -18.69
C LEU A 332 -12.60 2.43 -17.34
N VAL A 333 -12.06 3.61 -17.08
CA VAL A 333 -11.55 4.01 -15.78
C VAL A 333 -12.49 5.07 -15.24
N ARG A 334 -13.10 4.79 -14.09
CA ARG A 334 -14.05 5.68 -13.42
C ARG A 334 -13.31 6.57 -12.43
N ASP A 335 -13.37 7.87 -12.63
CA ASP A 335 -12.77 8.85 -11.72
C ASP A 335 -13.54 8.95 -10.38
N ASN A 336 -13.07 9.83 -9.50
CA ASN A 336 -13.69 10.06 -8.20
C ASN A 336 -15.05 10.77 -8.28
N ASP A 337 -15.29 11.55 -9.34
CA ASP A 337 -16.56 12.24 -9.60
C ASP A 337 -17.61 11.30 -10.24
N GLY A 338 -17.18 10.09 -10.61
CA GLY A 338 -17.99 9.05 -11.22
C GLY A 338 -18.08 9.12 -12.74
N GLY A 339 -17.31 10.01 -13.38
CA GLY A 339 -17.13 10.12 -14.81
C GLY A 339 -16.11 9.13 -15.36
N VAL A 340 -15.69 9.37 -16.61
CA VAL A 340 -14.58 8.63 -17.23
C VAL A 340 -13.33 9.46 -17.06
N ALA A 341 -12.32 8.85 -16.44
CA ALA A 341 -11.02 9.43 -16.24
C ALA A 341 -10.31 9.70 -17.58
N ASP A 342 -9.51 10.76 -17.63
CA ASP A 342 -8.71 11.10 -18.80
C ASP A 342 -7.59 10.05 -19.04
N ASP A 343 -6.99 10.06 -20.24
CA ASP A 343 -5.86 9.19 -20.55
C ASP A 343 -4.69 9.42 -19.55
N GLY A 344 -4.26 8.35 -18.90
CA GLY A 344 -3.25 8.34 -17.85
C GLY A 344 -3.79 8.69 -16.45
N GLU A 345 -5.05 9.07 -16.29
CA GLU A 345 -5.62 9.32 -14.97
C GLU A 345 -6.04 8.01 -14.28
N ILE A 346 -5.74 7.90 -12.98
CA ILE A 346 -5.97 6.70 -12.20
C ILE A 346 -7.35 6.78 -11.55
N GLY A 347 -8.14 5.74 -11.76
CA GLY A 347 -9.45 5.57 -11.14
C GLY A 347 -9.81 4.10 -10.99
N GLU A 348 -11.08 3.82 -10.73
CA GLU A 348 -11.60 2.46 -10.61
C GLU A 348 -11.82 1.83 -11.99
N ILE A 349 -11.26 0.65 -12.22
CA ILE A 349 -11.47 -0.10 -13.45
C ILE A 349 -12.92 -0.59 -13.49
N CYS A 350 -13.63 -0.23 -14.56
CA CYS A 350 -15.02 -0.60 -14.82
C CYS A 350 -15.11 -1.41 -16.11
N VAL A 351 -15.79 -2.56 -16.07
CA VAL A 351 -15.84 -3.50 -17.19
C VAL A 351 -17.28 -3.75 -17.61
N ARG A 352 -17.52 -3.74 -18.93
CA ARG A 352 -18.79 -4.19 -19.51
C ARG A 352 -18.49 -5.16 -20.65
N ALA A 353 -18.93 -6.40 -20.50
CA ALA A 353 -18.73 -7.46 -21.48
C ALA A 353 -19.83 -8.52 -21.34
N PRO A 354 -20.12 -9.30 -22.41
CA PRO A 354 -21.00 -10.46 -22.30
C PRO A 354 -20.50 -11.53 -21.31
N SER A 355 -19.21 -11.52 -20.95
CA SER A 355 -18.61 -12.40 -19.94
C SER A 355 -18.78 -11.91 -18.51
N VAL A 356 -19.33 -10.71 -18.26
CA VAL A 356 -19.62 -10.25 -16.90
C VAL A 356 -20.69 -11.16 -16.27
N ALA A 357 -20.34 -11.75 -15.12
CA ALA A 357 -21.17 -12.69 -14.40
C ALA A 357 -22.46 -12.04 -13.88
N ARG A 358 -23.43 -12.86 -13.44
CA ARG A 358 -24.77 -12.36 -13.07
C ARG A 358 -24.84 -11.66 -11.72
N GLY A 359 -23.81 -11.80 -10.89
CA GLY A 359 -23.83 -11.32 -9.51
C GLY A 359 -23.20 -12.29 -8.52
N TYR A 360 -23.46 -12.06 -7.25
CA TYR A 360 -23.12 -12.94 -6.14
C TYR A 360 -24.35 -13.74 -5.68
N TRP A 361 -24.17 -15.04 -5.45
CA TRP A 361 -25.22 -15.95 -5.01
C TRP A 361 -25.78 -15.51 -3.66
N GLY A 362 -27.10 -15.32 -3.59
CA GLY A 362 -27.80 -14.95 -2.34
C GLY A 362 -27.48 -13.56 -1.79
N ASP A 363 -26.80 -12.70 -2.54
CA ASP A 363 -26.29 -11.41 -2.08
C ASP A 363 -26.62 -10.29 -3.09
N GLU A 364 -27.90 -9.90 -3.10
CA GLU A 364 -28.43 -8.87 -3.99
C GLU A 364 -27.80 -7.50 -3.75
N ALA A 365 -27.47 -7.18 -2.50
CA ALA A 365 -26.88 -5.89 -2.13
C ALA A 365 -25.48 -5.72 -2.73
N ASN A 366 -24.58 -6.70 -2.56
CA ASN A 366 -23.27 -6.64 -3.20
C ASN A 366 -23.38 -6.82 -4.71
N THR A 367 -24.36 -7.58 -5.21
CA THR A 367 -24.62 -7.68 -6.65
C THR A 367 -24.91 -6.30 -7.24
N ALA A 368 -25.81 -5.53 -6.63
CA ALA A 368 -26.12 -4.17 -7.06
C ALA A 368 -24.91 -3.24 -6.97
N ALA A 369 -24.15 -3.29 -5.89
CA ALA A 369 -22.98 -2.41 -5.70
C ALA A 369 -21.82 -2.71 -6.67
N THR A 370 -21.67 -3.97 -7.09
CA THR A 370 -20.54 -4.45 -7.91
C THR A 370 -20.89 -4.54 -9.39
N PHE A 371 -22.04 -5.13 -9.76
CA PHE A 371 -22.37 -5.46 -11.16
C PHE A 371 -23.26 -4.42 -11.85
N HIS A 372 -23.93 -3.56 -11.09
CA HIS A 372 -24.83 -2.51 -11.58
C HIS A 372 -24.23 -1.10 -11.41
N GLY A 373 -22.91 -1.00 -11.54
CA GLY A 373 -22.19 0.27 -11.45
C GLY A 373 -22.51 1.20 -12.63
N ARG A 374 -22.61 2.50 -12.34
CA ARG A 374 -22.85 3.54 -13.36
C ARG A 374 -21.60 4.38 -13.56
N VAL A 375 -21.34 4.71 -14.81
CA VAL A 375 -20.27 5.62 -15.24
C VAL A 375 -20.94 6.80 -15.95
N ALA A 376 -20.68 8.02 -15.50
CA ALA A 376 -21.33 9.21 -16.05
C ALA A 376 -21.02 9.36 -17.55
N GLY A 377 -22.03 9.79 -18.32
CA GLY A 377 -21.92 9.89 -19.78
C GLY A 377 -21.97 8.56 -20.54
N HIS A 378 -22.16 7.43 -19.87
CA HIS A 378 -22.25 6.11 -20.48
C HIS A 378 -23.53 5.38 -20.09
N ASP A 379 -24.20 4.79 -21.08
CA ASP A 379 -25.39 3.98 -20.85
C ASP A 379 -25.05 2.55 -20.46
N GLY A 380 -25.93 1.93 -19.67
CA GLY A 380 -25.82 0.54 -19.21
C GLY A 380 -25.00 0.37 -17.94
N ASP A 381 -24.98 -0.88 -17.49
CA ASP A 381 -24.34 -1.27 -16.24
C ASP A 381 -22.89 -1.72 -16.49
N PHE A 382 -22.02 -1.37 -15.55
CA PHE A 382 -20.62 -1.75 -15.51
C PHE A 382 -20.33 -2.55 -14.24
N LEU A 383 -19.53 -3.60 -14.41
CA LEU A 383 -18.84 -4.27 -13.32
C LEU A 383 -17.77 -3.31 -12.76
N ARG A 384 -17.96 -2.87 -11.52
CA ARG A 384 -16.96 -2.18 -10.72
C ARG A 384 -16.01 -3.20 -10.11
N THR A 385 -14.78 -3.28 -10.62
CA THR A 385 -13.86 -4.35 -10.23
C THR A 385 -13.26 -4.14 -8.83
N GLY A 386 -13.29 -2.89 -8.33
CA GLY A 386 -12.59 -2.47 -7.13
C GLY A 386 -11.06 -2.38 -7.30
N ASP A 387 -10.53 -2.76 -8.47
CA ASP A 387 -9.13 -2.58 -8.84
C ASP A 387 -8.92 -1.17 -9.39
N LEU A 388 -7.79 -0.55 -9.05
CA LEU A 388 -7.38 0.76 -9.52
C LEU A 388 -6.46 0.63 -10.72
N GLY A 389 -6.63 1.50 -11.70
CA GLY A 389 -5.81 1.52 -12.91
C GLY A 389 -6.02 2.78 -13.73
N ALA A 390 -5.27 2.87 -14.82
CA ALA A 390 -5.41 3.91 -15.82
C ALA A 390 -5.35 3.29 -17.23
N LEU A 391 -6.01 3.94 -18.18
CA LEU A 391 -5.80 3.68 -19.61
C LEU A 391 -4.76 4.67 -20.13
N ARG A 392 -3.77 4.16 -20.87
CA ARG A 392 -2.74 4.97 -21.54
C ARG A 392 -2.55 4.44 -22.95
N ASP A 393 -2.84 5.25 -23.97
CA ASP A 393 -2.81 4.83 -25.40
C ASP A 393 -3.64 3.56 -25.66
N GLY A 394 -4.75 3.43 -24.93
CA GLY A 394 -5.66 2.29 -24.94
C GLY A 394 -5.09 0.99 -24.36
N ARG A 395 -3.99 1.04 -23.61
CA ARG A 395 -3.47 -0.06 -22.79
C ARG A 395 -3.87 0.14 -21.32
N LEU A 396 -4.26 -0.94 -20.66
CA LEU A 396 -4.61 -0.94 -19.25
C LEU A 396 -3.38 -1.13 -18.38
N TYR A 397 -3.19 -0.23 -17.42
CA TYR A 397 -2.20 -0.35 -16.35
C TYR A 397 -2.94 -0.53 -15.04
N VAL A 398 -2.75 -1.68 -14.38
CA VAL A 398 -3.33 -1.96 -13.07
C VAL A 398 -2.34 -1.52 -12.01
N VAL A 399 -2.75 -0.59 -11.15
CA VAL A 399 -1.87 0.04 -10.14
C VAL A 399 -2.16 -0.44 -8.72
N GLY A 400 -3.33 -1.03 -8.45
CA GLY A 400 -3.63 -1.54 -7.11
C GLY A 400 -5.09 -1.86 -6.88
N ARG A 401 -5.49 -1.85 -5.60
CA ARG A 401 -6.88 -2.06 -5.17
C ARG A 401 -7.35 -0.92 -4.31
N SER A 402 -8.57 -0.45 -4.56
CA SER A 402 -9.20 0.65 -3.81
C SER A 402 -9.23 0.38 -2.31
N LYS A 403 -9.59 -0.84 -1.90
CA LYS A 403 -9.67 -1.24 -0.49
C LYS A 403 -8.33 -1.46 0.20
N ASP A 404 -7.26 -1.63 -0.57
CA ASP A 404 -5.91 -1.86 -0.03
C ASP A 404 -5.09 -0.56 -0.05
N LEU A 405 -5.58 0.51 -0.69
CA LEU A 405 -4.86 1.77 -0.84
C LEU A 405 -4.53 2.37 0.53
N ILE A 406 -3.25 2.67 0.76
CA ILE A 406 -2.77 3.32 1.98
C ILE A 406 -2.72 4.82 1.70
N ILE A 407 -3.36 5.64 2.53
CA ILE A 407 -3.37 7.10 2.34
C ILE A 407 -2.64 7.78 3.50
N VAL A 408 -1.48 8.36 3.24
CA VAL A 408 -0.68 9.06 4.27
C VAL A 408 -0.50 10.51 3.85
N ALA A 409 -0.89 11.44 4.72
CA ALA A 409 -0.81 12.89 4.47
C ALA A 409 -1.43 13.32 3.12
N GLY A 410 -2.56 12.69 2.74
CA GLY A 410 -3.28 13.00 1.49
C GLY A 410 -2.63 12.45 0.21
N ARG A 411 -1.61 11.59 0.33
CA ARG A 411 -0.98 10.90 -0.80
C ARG A 411 -1.33 9.43 -0.82
N ASN A 412 -1.51 8.90 -2.03
CA ASN A 412 -1.77 7.49 -2.24
C ASN A 412 -0.46 6.70 -2.20
N HIS A 413 -0.42 5.66 -1.38
CA HIS A 413 0.67 4.69 -1.32
C HIS A 413 0.10 3.31 -1.64
N TYR A 414 0.63 2.69 -2.69
CA TYR A 414 0.23 1.34 -3.06
C TYR A 414 1.00 0.34 -2.20
N PRO A 415 0.33 -0.60 -1.51
CA PRO A 415 0.98 -1.53 -0.59
C PRO A 415 2.14 -2.30 -1.21
N GLN A 416 2.00 -2.73 -2.47
CA GLN A 416 3.04 -3.51 -3.13
C GLN A 416 4.35 -2.74 -3.31
N ASP A 417 4.31 -1.41 -3.41
CA ASP A 417 5.52 -0.59 -3.50
C ASP A 417 6.24 -0.56 -2.15
N VAL A 418 5.49 -0.43 -1.06
CA VAL A 418 6.00 -0.49 0.31
C VAL A 418 6.59 -1.88 0.62
N GLU A 419 5.88 -2.91 0.21
CA GLU A 419 6.28 -4.32 0.34
C GLU A 419 7.58 -4.61 -0.41
N ALA A 420 7.69 -4.17 -1.67
CA ALA A 420 8.89 -4.37 -2.48
C ALA A 420 10.11 -3.68 -1.85
N VAL A 421 9.96 -2.40 -1.47
CA VAL A 421 11.01 -1.62 -0.81
C VAL A 421 11.47 -2.30 0.49
N ALA A 422 10.54 -2.84 1.27
CA ALA A 422 10.87 -3.53 2.52
C ALA A 422 11.63 -4.85 2.30
N VAL A 423 11.21 -5.66 1.33
CA VAL A 423 11.89 -6.93 0.99
C VAL A 423 13.31 -6.66 0.47
N ASP A 424 13.47 -5.62 -0.35
CA ASP A 424 14.76 -5.22 -0.93
C ASP A 424 15.71 -4.58 0.09
N ALA A 425 15.23 -4.22 1.28
CA ALA A 425 16.07 -3.65 2.33
C ALA A 425 17.00 -4.69 2.98
N ALA A 426 16.64 -5.97 2.93
CA ALA A 426 17.47 -7.06 3.46
C ALA A 426 17.15 -8.40 2.76
N PRO A 427 17.44 -8.55 1.45
CA PRO A 427 17.08 -9.73 0.66
C PRO A 427 17.79 -11.02 1.12
N GLU A 428 18.87 -10.91 1.89
CA GLU A 428 19.56 -12.02 2.54
C GLU A 428 18.81 -12.54 3.78
N ARG A 429 17.94 -11.73 4.39
CA ARG A 429 17.19 -12.05 5.62
C ARG A 429 15.70 -12.24 5.38
N LEU A 430 15.11 -11.45 4.49
CA LEU A 430 13.68 -11.41 4.21
C LEU A 430 13.31 -12.28 3.01
N GLY A 431 12.12 -12.87 3.08
CA GLY A 431 11.48 -13.54 1.96
C GLY A 431 10.75 -12.55 1.06
N ARG A 432 10.23 -13.03 -0.07
CA ARG A 432 9.56 -12.18 -1.07
C ARG A 432 8.11 -11.84 -0.74
N THR A 433 7.51 -12.49 0.26
CA THR A 433 6.11 -12.26 0.63
C THR A 433 6.03 -11.21 1.74
N ALA A 434 5.30 -10.13 1.49
CA ALA A 434 5.03 -9.08 2.46
C ALA A 434 3.56 -8.64 2.37
N ALA A 435 3.07 -7.98 3.42
CA ALA A 435 1.74 -7.40 3.50
C ALA A 435 1.82 -6.05 4.22
N ALA A 436 1.71 -4.95 3.46
CA ALA A 436 1.53 -3.61 3.98
C ALA A 436 0.03 -3.29 4.07
N PHE A 437 -0.39 -2.58 5.12
CA PHE A 437 -1.78 -2.19 5.32
C PHE A 437 -1.89 -0.95 6.21
N GLN A 438 -3.06 -0.32 6.18
CA GLN A 438 -3.38 0.81 7.05
C GLN A 438 -4.28 0.38 8.22
N TRP A 439 -3.97 0.91 9.41
CA TRP A 439 -4.80 0.83 10.60
C TRP A 439 -5.95 1.84 10.53
N ASP A 440 -6.99 1.62 11.33
CA ASP A 440 -8.17 2.49 11.32
C ASP A 440 -7.87 3.92 11.83
N ASP A 441 -6.75 4.10 12.55
CA ASP A 441 -6.22 5.40 12.98
C ASP A 441 -5.25 6.04 11.97
N GLY A 442 -5.14 5.46 10.76
CA GLY A 442 -4.32 5.97 9.67
C GLY A 442 -2.85 5.54 9.70
N ARG A 443 -2.38 4.87 10.76
CA ARG A 443 -1.00 4.37 10.84
C ARG A 443 -0.74 3.21 9.88
N VAL A 444 0.52 3.03 9.46
CA VAL A 444 0.90 1.97 8.51
C VAL A 444 1.57 0.79 9.23
N GLY A 445 1.06 -0.42 8.99
CA GLY A 445 1.66 -1.67 9.45
C GLY A 445 2.26 -2.46 8.29
N LEU A 446 3.34 -3.20 8.57
CA LEU A 446 4.03 -4.04 7.61
C LEU A 446 4.38 -5.40 8.22
N VAL A 447 3.98 -6.47 7.55
CA VAL A 447 4.34 -7.85 7.90
C VAL A 447 5.14 -8.48 6.77
N VAL A 448 6.29 -9.09 7.05
CA VAL A 448 7.15 -9.72 6.04
C VAL A 448 7.51 -11.15 6.45
N GLU A 449 7.49 -12.09 5.50
CA GLU A 449 7.98 -13.45 5.75
C GLU A 449 9.51 -13.45 5.83
N ALA A 450 10.09 -14.19 6.78
CA ALA A 450 11.53 -14.45 6.82
C ALA A 450 11.99 -15.29 5.62
N ARG A 451 13.25 -15.14 5.22
CA ARG A 451 13.90 -16.08 4.28
C ARG A 451 14.07 -17.44 4.96
N ARG A 452 13.95 -18.53 4.18
CA ARG A 452 14.17 -19.89 4.70
C ARG A 452 15.59 -19.99 5.28
N GLY A 453 15.69 -20.56 6.48
CA GLY A 453 16.95 -20.67 7.23
C GLY A 453 17.25 -19.49 8.16
N GLN A 454 16.56 -18.35 8.02
CA GLN A 454 16.81 -17.15 8.84
C GLN A 454 15.95 -17.07 10.11
N ALA A 455 15.02 -18.00 10.30
CA ALA A 455 14.03 -17.92 11.37
C ALA A 455 14.62 -17.89 12.79
N ARG A 456 15.74 -18.59 13.02
CA ARG A 456 16.41 -18.58 14.32
C ARG A 456 17.09 -17.25 14.60
N LEU A 457 17.81 -16.72 13.61
CA LEU A 457 18.49 -15.42 13.72
C LEU A 457 17.47 -14.29 13.95
N LEU A 458 16.37 -14.28 13.21
CA LEU A 458 15.36 -13.23 13.30
C LEU A 458 14.46 -13.32 14.54
N ALA A 459 14.61 -14.38 15.34
CA ALA A 459 14.03 -14.47 16.67
C ALA A 459 14.92 -13.84 17.76
N GLU A 460 16.18 -13.52 17.44
CA GLU A 460 17.08 -12.81 18.35
C GLU A 460 16.75 -11.30 18.33
N PRO A 461 16.46 -10.67 19.49
CA PRO A 461 16.04 -9.27 19.55
C PRO A 461 17.01 -8.29 18.88
N GLU A 462 18.31 -8.51 19.03
CA GLU A 462 19.35 -7.65 18.48
C GLU A 462 19.40 -7.74 16.95
N ALA A 463 19.30 -8.96 16.41
CA ALA A 463 19.29 -9.19 14.97
C ALA A 463 18.01 -8.65 14.32
N PHE A 464 16.87 -8.74 15.01
CA PHE A 464 15.63 -8.10 14.58
C PHE A 464 15.70 -6.58 14.64
N ALA A 465 16.25 -5.98 15.70
CA ALA A 465 16.35 -4.52 15.84
C ALA A 465 17.16 -3.88 14.70
N VAL A 466 18.27 -4.50 14.29
CA VAL A 466 19.05 -4.05 13.13
C VAL A 466 18.24 -4.11 11.84
N LEU A 467 17.48 -5.20 11.65
CA LEU A 467 16.61 -5.37 10.48
C LEU A 467 15.46 -4.35 10.48
N ASP A 468 14.78 -4.17 11.61
CA ASP A 468 13.68 -3.22 11.79
C ASP A 468 14.13 -1.79 11.45
N ALA A 469 15.28 -1.35 11.96
CA ALA A 469 15.85 -0.05 11.64
C ALA A 469 16.17 0.10 10.13
N ALA A 470 16.74 -0.93 9.50
CA ALA A 470 17.05 -0.91 8.07
C ALA A 470 15.80 -0.80 7.19
N VAL A 471 14.76 -1.60 7.49
CA VAL A 471 13.49 -1.59 6.76
C VAL A 471 12.76 -0.26 6.94
N ARG A 472 12.63 0.24 8.17
CA ARG A 472 12.00 1.54 8.46
C ARG A 472 12.70 2.68 7.73
N ARG A 473 14.04 2.69 7.73
CA ARG A 473 14.82 3.71 7.01
C ARG A 473 14.54 3.68 5.51
N GLN A 474 14.56 2.50 4.90
CA GLN A 474 14.39 2.38 3.45
C GLN A 474 12.95 2.68 3.00
N VAL A 475 11.96 2.22 3.77
CA VAL A 475 10.54 2.57 3.56
C VAL A 475 10.31 4.07 3.79
N GLY A 476 10.89 4.66 4.83
CA GLY A 476 10.81 6.09 5.08
C GLY A 476 11.41 6.91 3.94
N ALA A 477 12.60 6.53 3.45
CA ALA A 477 13.29 7.23 2.38
C ALA A 477 12.60 7.09 1.01
N ALA A 478 12.20 5.88 0.62
CA ALA A 478 11.64 5.63 -0.71
C ALA A 478 10.12 5.88 -0.78
N CYS A 479 9.40 5.53 0.30
CA CYS A 479 7.95 5.60 0.33
C CYS A 479 7.42 6.86 1.03
N GLY A 480 8.22 7.57 1.82
CA GLY A 480 7.75 8.68 2.65
C GLY A 480 6.80 8.22 3.76
N ILE A 481 6.88 6.95 4.16
CA ILE A 481 6.03 6.33 5.18
C ILE A 481 6.85 6.05 6.42
N ASP A 482 6.37 6.51 7.57
CA ASP A 482 6.82 6.01 8.86
C ASP A 482 5.96 4.81 9.26
N LEU A 483 6.60 3.66 9.45
CA LEU A 483 5.89 2.43 9.83
C LEU A 483 5.53 2.53 11.30
N ALA A 484 4.27 2.40 11.67
CA ALA A 484 3.93 2.23 13.08
C ALA A 484 4.36 0.84 13.58
N GLU A 485 4.33 -0.15 12.69
CA GLU A 485 4.61 -1.52 13.04
C GLU A 485 5.30 -2.27 11.92
N PHE A 486 6.37 -3.00 12.27
CA PHE A 486 7.05 -3.94 11.40
C PHE A 486 7.17 -5.29 12.11
N VAL A 487 6.74 -6.35 11.42
CA VAL A 487 6.69 -7.70 11.97
C VAL A 487 7.29 -8.69 10.97
N VAL A 488 8.18 -9.54 11.47
CA VAL A 488 8.70 -10.68 10.70
C VAL A 488 8.01 -11.95 11.16
N VAL A 489 7.48 -12.74 10.22
CA VAL A 489 6.81 -14.02 10.48
C VAL A 489 7.54 -15.17 9.81
N ARG A 490 7.24 -16.41 10.22
CA ARG A 490 7.80 -17.61 9.56
C ARG A 490 7.45 -17.66 8.06
N PRO A 491 8.29 -18.29 7.23
CA PRO A 491 7.96 -18.55 5.82
C PRO A 491 6.61 -19.29 5.71
N GLY A 492 5.70 -18.78 4.88
CA GLY A 492 4.33 -19.31 4.76
C GLY A 492 3.33 -18.77 5.80
N GLY A 493 3.73 -17.83 6.66
CA GLY A 493 2.89 -17.25 7.71
C GLY A 493 1.91 -16.19 7.21
N ILE A 494 2.14 -15.57 6.05
CA ILE A 494 1.22 -14.57 5.48
C ILE A 494 0.10 -15.28 4.70
N PRO A 495 -1.18 -15.08 5.06
CA PRO A 495 -2.31 -15.66 4.33
C PRO A 495 -2.34 -15.22 2.87
N ARG A 496 -2.57 -16.19 1.99
CA ARG A 496 -2.72 -15.99 0.56
C ARG A 496 -4.04 -16.58 0.07
N THR A 497 -4.54 -16.07 -1.05
CA THR A 497 -5.62 -16.73 -1.78
C THR A 497 -5.12 -18.05 -2.39
N SER A 498 -6.04 -18.87 -2.89
CA SER A 498 -5.67 -20.08 -3.66
C SER A 498 -4.87 -19.78 -4.93
N SER A 499 -4.93 -18.54 -5.44
CA SER A 499 -4.15 -18.06 -6.58
C SER A 499 -2.79 -17.45 -6.21
N GLY A 500 -2.47 -17.36 -4.91
CA GLY A 500 -1.21 -16.79 -4.42
C GLY A 500 -1.28 -15.31 -3.99
N LYS A 501 -2.38 -14.58 -4.23
CA LYS A 501 -2.54 -13.16 -3.85
C LYS A 501 -2.46 -12.98 -2.34
N VAL A 502 -1.69 -11.99 -1.87
CA VAL A 502 -1.60 -11.63 -0.44
C VAL A 502 -2.96 -11.12 0.08
N ARG A 503 -3.39 -11.60 1.24
CA ARG A 503 -4.64 -11.15 1.91
C ARG A 503 -4.34 -10.15 3.03
N ARG A 504 -3.98 -8.92 2.68
CA ARG A 504 -3.55 -7.85 3.61
C ARG A 504 -4.50 -7.62 4.78
N ALA A 505 -5.80 -7.48 4.50
CA ALA A 505 -6.82 -7.33 5.54
C ALA A 505 -6.82 -8.51 6.53
N ARG A 506 -6.74 -9.76 6.03
CA ARG A 506 -6.66 -10.93 6.90
C ARG A 506 -5.35 -10.99 7.68
N THR A 507 -4.25 -10.53 7.09
CA THR A 507 -2.96 -10.42 7.80
C THR A 507 -3.06 -9.41 8.96
N ARG A 508 -3.70 -8.25 8.73
CA ARG A 508 -3.99 -7.24 9.77
C ARG A 508 -4.86 -7.81 10.89
N GLU A 509 -5.94 -8.51 10.54
CA GLU A 509 -6.82 -9.20 11.50
C GLU A 509 -6.04 -10.23 12.33
N LEU A 510 -5.32 -11.14 11.68
CA LEU A 510 -4.52 -12.16 12.37
C LEU A 510 -3.43 -11.55 13.25
N LEU A 511 -2.84 -10.43 12.85
CA LEU A 511 -1.87 -9.73 13.69
C LEU A 511 -2.54 -9.18 14.97
N THR A 512 -3.75 -8.64 14.84
CA THR A 512 -4.57 -8.15 15.96
C THR A 512 -5.02 -9.28 16.88
N GLU A 513 -5.39 -10.43 16.30
CA GLU A 513 -5.82 -11.64 17.00
C GLU A 513 -4.62 -12.44 17.60
N ASN A 514 -3.37 -12.00 17.39
CA ASN A 514 -2.15 -12.78 17.68
C ASN A 514 -2.12 -14.18 17.02
N GLY A 515 -2.77 -14.33 15.87
CA GLY A 515 -2.85 -15.56 15.08
C GLY A 515 -1.69 -15.78 14.10
N LEU A 516 -0.70 -14.89 14.04
CA LEU A 516 0.49 -15.03 13.21
C LEU A 516 1.65 -15.70 13.96
N ALA A 517 2.41 -16.55 13.27
CA ALA A 517 3.64 -17.13 13.79
C ALA A 517 4.81 -16.11 13.71
N VAL A 518 4.78 -15.13 14.62
CA VAL A 518 5.78 -14.05 14.71
C VAL A 518 7.15 -14.61 15.09
N LEU A 519 8.18 -14.13 14.40
CA LEU A 519 9.59 -14.36 14.70
C LEU A 519 10.21 -13.13 15.38
N GLY A 520 9.93 -11.95 14.85
CA GLY A 520 10.40 -10.68 15.42
C GLY A 520 9.37 -9.59 15.26
N ARG A 521 9.21 -8.78 16.30
CA ARG A 521 8.27 -7.65 16.38
C ARG A 521 8.83 -6.68 17.42
N ALA A 522 8.88 -5.40 17.09
CA ALA A 522 9.23 -4.38 18.07
C ALA A 522 8.09 -4.28 19.10
N ASP A 523 8.42 -4.25 20.38
CA ASP A 523 7.42 -4.11 21.44
C ASP A 523 6.97 -2.64 21.53
N PRO A 524 5.70 -2.30 21.24
CA PRO A 524 5.22 -0.93 21.32
C PRO A 524 5.10 -0.40 22.77
N SER A 525 5.15 -1.29 23.78
CA SER A 525 5.18 -0.93 25.21
C SER A 525 6.59 -0.71 25.75
N VAL A 526 7.60 -1.12 24.99
CA VAL A 526 8.99 -0.73 25.23
C VAL A 526 9.22 0.59 24.51
N SER A 527 8.89 1.70 25.18
CA SER A 527 9.51 2.97 24.88
C SER A 527 11.03 2.76 24.97
N ASP A 528 11.72 2.91 23.83
CA ASP A 528 13.16 2.88 23.59
C ASP A 528 13.94 1.93 24.53
N PRO A 529 14.52 0.80 24.09
CA PRO A 529 15.19 -0.13 25.00
C PRO A 529 16.09 0.65 25.94
N ALA A 530 15.77 0.63 27.24
CA ALA A 530 16.52 1.35 28.25
C ALA A 530 17.96 0.86 28.16
N VAL A 531 18.79 1.62 27.46
CA VAL A 531 20.20 1.34 27.34
C VAL A 531 20.76 1.45 28.76
N PRO A 532 21.49 0.44 29.26
CA PRO A 532 22.07 0.51 30.60
C PRO A 532 22.82 1.84 30.75
N ALA A 533 22.68 2.48 31.92
CA ALA A 533 23.28 3.77 32.22
C ALA A 533 24.75 3.79 31.80
N ALA A 534 25.04 4.50 30.71
CA ALA A 534 26.38 4.62 30.17
C ALA A 534 27.30 5.30 31.19
N THR A 535 28.22 4.57 31.79
CA THR A 535 29.25 5.15 32.68
C THR A 535 30.45 5.58 31.83
N GLY A 536 30.37 6.74 31.19
CA GLY A 536 31.47 7.38 30.47
C GLY A 536 31.04 8.28 29.31
N VAL A 537 31.74 9.41 29.11
CA VAL A 537 31.41 10.42 28.09
C VAL A 537 31.41 9.83 26.68
N ARG A 538 32.39 8.97 26.37
CA ARG A 538 32.49 8.28 25.08
C ARG A 538 31.29 7.40 24.78
N GLU A 539 30.77 6.69 25.78
CA GLU A 539 29.61 5.80 25.62
C GLU A 539 28.31 6.61 25.53
N VAL A 540 28.20 7.72 26.28
CA VAL A 540 27.09 8.67 26.15
C VAL A 540 27.04 9.27 24.74
N LEU A 541 28.20 9.64 24.18
CA LEU A 541 28.31 10.14 22.81
C LEU A 541 28.00 9.07 21.77
N ARG A 542 28.59 7.86 21.89
CA ARG A 542 28.26 6.70 21.06
C ARG A 542 26.76 6.46 21.03
N GLN A 543 26.10 6.43 22.18
CA GLN A 543 24.67 6.20 22.27
C GLN A 543 23.88 7.36 21.65
N ALA A 544 24.22 8.61 21.97
CA ALA A 544 23.54 9.78 21.44
C ALA A 544 23.63 9.88 19.91
N VAL A 545 24.76 9.45 19.33
CA VAL A 545 24.98 9.36 17.88
C VAL A 545 24.29 8.12 17.30
N PHE A 546 24.43 6.94 17.92
CA PHE A 546 23.79 5.68 17.50
C PHE A 546 22.27 5.82 17.34
N THR A 547 21.60 6.44 18.31
CA THR A 547 20.15 6.72 18.25
C THR A 547 19.77 7.60 17.05
N ARG A 548 20.72 8.36 16.48
CA ARG A 548 20.49 9.33 15.40
C ARG A 548 21.06 8.89 14.05
N THR A 549 21.92 7.87 13.99
CA THR A 549 22.53 7.35 12.75
C THR A 549 22.15 5.91 12.39
N ALA A 550 21.23 5.28 13.12
CA ALA A 550 20.74 3.92 12.84
C ALA A 550 21.87 2.86 12.78
N GLY A 551 22.89 3.02 13.63
CA GLY A 551 24.07 2.16 13.71
C GLY A 551 25.38 2.95 13.84
N LEU A 552 26.36 2.35 14.52
CA LEU A 552 27.75 2.81 14.59
C LEU A 552 28.65 1.56 14.57
N ASP A 553 29.42 1.37 13.50
CA ASP A 553 30.51 0.41 13.55
C ASP A 553 31.67 0.97 14.39
N PRO A 554 32.51 0.13 15.02
CA PRO A 554 33.67 0.61 15.78
C PRO A 554 34.62 1.50 14.95
N ALA A 555 34.63 1.34 13.63
CA ALA A 555 35.41 2.18 12.71
C ALA A 555 34.83 3.59 12.51
N ASP A 556 33.52 3.77 12.75
CA ASP A 556 32.83 5.06 12.58
C ASP A 556 33.10 6.03 13.71
N GLU A 557 33.50 5.55 14.89
CA GLU A 557 33.87 6.41 16.04
C GLU A 557 35.02 7.37 15.74
N ARG A 558 35.82 7.05 14.72
CA ARG A 558 36.97 7.84 14.27
C ARG A 558 36.66 8.78 13.11
N ARG A 559 35.47 8.68 12.53
CA ARG A 559 35.05 9.51 11.41
C ARG A 559 34.46 10.83 11.92
N PRO A 560 34.64 11.93 11.18
CA PRO A 560 33.95 13.18 11.48
C PRO A 560 32.44 12.99 11.54
N LEU A 561 31.74 13.65 12.47
CA LEU A 561 30.28 13.55 12.58
C LEU A 561 29.56 13.96 11.28
N ALA A 562 30.11 14.91 10.52
CA ALA A 562 29.58 15.30 9.21
C ALA A 562 29.60 14.13 8.20
N ALA A 563 30.63 13.28 8.23
CA ALA A 563 30.74 12.08 7.39
C ALA A 563 29.79 10.95 7.82
N LEU A 564 29.14 11.09 8.98
CA LEU A 564 28.09 10.21 9.50
C LEU A 564 26.68 10.80 9.26
N GLY A 565 26.56 11.88 8.47
CA GLY A 565 25.28 12.46 8.06
C GLY A 565 24.66 13.41 9.09
N PHE A 566 25.46 13.98 9.99
CA PHE A 566 25.03 15.06 10.88
C PHE A 566 25.16 16.42 10.18
N ASP A 567 24.03 17.06 9.95
CA ASP A 567 23.94 18.47 9.58
C ASP A 567 23.92 19.37 10.85
N SER A 568 23.95 20.68 10.67
CA SER A 568 23.99 21.65 11.77
C SER A 568 22.82 21.50 12.77
N LEU A 569 21.62 21.13 12.31
CA LEU A 569 20.45 20.95 13.18
C LEU A 569 20.56 19.66 13.99
N ARG A 570 21.04 18.57 13.36
CA ARG A 570 21.32 17.29 14.03
C ARG A 570 22.45 17.41 15.04
N LEU A 571 23.44 18.27 14.80
CA LEU A 571 24.52 18.54 15.76
C LEU A 571 24.02 19.31 17.00
N VAL A 572 23.13 20.30 16.83
CA VAL A 572 22.53 21.02 17.97
C VAL A 572 21.66 20.08 18.82
N THR A 573 20.84 19.24 18.19
CA THR A 573 20.01 18.26 18.91
C THR A 573 20.83 17.13 19.55
N LEU A 574 21.94 16.72 18.93
CA LEU A 574 22.90 15.77 19.49
C LEU A 574 23.56 16.35 20.75
N ARG A 575 24.02 17.60 20.70
CA ARG A 575 24.58 18.31 21.86
C ARG A 575 23.60 18.36 23.02
N GLY A 576 22.36 18.78 22.78
CA GLY A 576 21.34 18.85 23.84
C GLY A 576 21.10 17.50 24.52
N ALA A 577 21.09 16.41 23.76
CA ALA A 577 20.95 15.06 24.30
C ALA A 577 22.17 14.59 25.11
N VAL A 578 23.38 15.02 24.73
CA VAL A 578 24.61 14.73 25.47
C VAL A 578 24.65 15.52 26.78
N GLU A 579 24.34 16.82 26.76
CA GLU A 579 24.28 17.67 27.96
C GLU A 579 23.24 17.17 28.98
N GLN A 580 22.08 16.74 28.50
CA GLN A 580 21.03 16.17 29.34
C GLN A 580 21.48 14.90 30.07
N ARG A 581 22.32 14.07 29.42
CA ARG A 581 22.82 12.81 30.00
C ARG A 581 24.05 13.01 30.89
N LEU A 582 24.89 14.00 30.58
CA LEU A 582 26.06 14.35 31.40
C LEU A 582 25.70 15.24 32.61
N GLY A 583 24.55 15.91 32.59
CA GLY A 583 24.09 16.77 33.67
C GLY A 583 24.84 18.11 33.75
N HIS A 584 25.64 18.46 32.75
CA HIS A 584 26.33 19.75 32.63
C HIS A 584 26.47 20.16 31.16
N ARG A 585 26.74 21.44 30.92
CA ARG A 585 26.98 21.96 29.57
C ARG A 585 28.30 21.46 29.00
N VAL A 586 28.34 21.28 27.69
CA VAL A 586 29.56 20.95 26.93
C VAL A 586 29.82 22.06 25.92
N ASP A 587 31.09 22.25 25.54
CA ASP A 587 31.45 23.24 24.55
C ASP A 587 30.85 22.88 23.18
N GLY A 588 30.14 23.85 22.58
CA GLY A 588 29.46 23.66 21.31
C GLY A 588 30.43 23.49 20.15
N GLU A 589 31.62 24.11 20.21
CA GLU A 589 32.61 24.04 19.13
C GLU A 589 33.12 22.62 18.88
N LEU A 590 33.05 21.75 19.89
CA LEU A 590 33.45 20.34 19.77
C LEU A 590 32.60 19.56 18.77
N PHE A 591 31.35 19.98 18.53
CA PHE A 591 30.42 19.27 17.65
C PHE A 591 30.46 19.79 16.20
N PHE A 592 31.25 20.83 15.92
CA PHE A 592 31.37 21.42 14.58
C PHE A 592 32.77 21.18 13.99
N GLY A 593 32.85 20.89 12.69
CA GLY A 593 34.12 20.59 12.00
C GLY A 593 34.45 19.10 11.91
N ASP A 594 35.74 18.76 11.77
CA ASP A 594 36.20 17.40 11.48
C ASP A 594 36.30 16.48 12.72
N MET A 595 35.62 16.84 13.80
CA MET A 595 35.67 16.12 15.08
C MET A 595 34.86 14.82 15.01
N SER A 596 35.47 13.74 15.50
CA SER A 596 34.88 12.40 15.60
C SER A 596 34.32 12.13 17.00
N ILE A 597 33.57 11.04 17.16
CA ILE A 597 33.03 10.62 18.46
C ILE A 597 34.15 10.43 19.48
N GLU A 598 35.24 9.77 19.07
CA GLU A 598 36.45 9.58 19.87
C GLU A 598 37.10 10.93 20.21
N GLY A 599 37.23 11.84 19.24
CA GLY A 599 37.84 13.15 19.46
C GLY A 599 37.03 14.06 20.41
N ILE A 600 35.70 14.02 20.33
CA ILE A 600 34.81 14.79 21.20
C ILE A 600 34.85 14.23 22.62
N ALA A 601 34.80 12.90 22.76
CA ALA A 601 34.87 12.25 24.07
C ALA A 601 36.19 12.57 24.78
N ASP A 602 37.32 12.43 24.09
CA ASP A 602 38.64 12.73 24.63
C ASP A 602 38.77 14.21 25.03
N ALA A 603 38.18 15.13 24.26
CA ALA A 603 38.19 16.56 24.57
C ALA A 603 37.39 16.88 25.84
N ILE A 604 36.22 16.26 26.02
CA ILE A 604 35.39 16.44 27.21
C ILE A 604 36.04 15.78 28.43
N ASP A 605 36.58 14.56 28.30
CA ASP A 605 37.27 13.86 29.39
C ASP A 605 38.54 14.62 29.83
N LYS A 606 39.28 15.22 28.89
CA LYS A 606 40.48 16.02 29.16
C LYS A 606 40.17 17.39 29.79
N ALA A 607 39.01 17.96 29.50
CA ALA A 607 38.54 19.19 30.15
C ALA A 607 38.17 18.95 31.63
N GLY A 608 37.77 17.72 31.98
CA GLY A 608 37.30 17.34 33.31
C GLY A 608 35.96 17.99 33.68
N PRO A 609 35.27 17.51 34.74
CA PRO A 609 34.17 18.27 35.33
C PRO A 609 34.70 19.64 35.79
N PRO A 610 33.97 20.74 35.59
CA PRO A 610 34.49 22.07 35.90
C PRO A 610 35.03 22.12 37.32
N THR A 611 36.30 22.50 37.45
CA THR A 611 36.99 22.66 38.73
C THR A 611 36.16 23.55 39.63
N ALA A 612 35.86 23.09 40.84
CA ALA A 612 35.14 23.86 41.84
C ALA A 612 35.79 25.24 42.00
N LEU A 613 35.07 26.29 41.60
CA LEU A 613 35.39 27.65 42.01
C LEU A 613 35.09 27.78 43.52
N PRO A 614 35.89 28.55 44.27
CA PRO A 614 35.79 28.60 45.73
C PRO A 614 34.40 29.02 46.18
N HIS A 615 33.85 28.28 47.15
CA HIS A 615 32.71 28.72 47.94
C HIS A 615 33.05 30.03 48.64
N GLU A 616 32.56 31.16 48.11
CA GLU A 616 31.97 32.25 48.91
C GLU A 616 31.38 33.34 47.99
N THR A 617 30.05 33.45 48.08
CA THR A 617 29.23 34.65 47.82
C THR A 617 29.22 35.24 46.41
N LEU A 618 28.43 34.64 45.51
CA LEU A 618 27.55 35.39 44.62
C LEU A 618 26.27 34.58 44.46
N ALA A 619 25.22 35.04 45.15
CA ALA A 619 23.85 34.70 44.82
C ALA A 619 23.58 35.22 43.41
N HIS A 620 23.70 34.35 42.42
CA HIS A 620 22.99 34.50 41.15
C HIS A 620 22.24 33.22 40.91
N GLU A 621 21.01 33.27 41.39
CA GLU A 621 19.85 32.52 40.96
C GLU A 621 20.10 31.71 39.70
N THR A 622 20.18 30.38 39.88
CA THR A 622 19.37 29.51 39.04
C THR A 622 17.99 30.16 38.97
N VAL A 623 17.65 30.81 37.86
CA VAL A 623 16.24 31.03 37.57
C VAL A 623 15.68 29.62 37.45
N PRO A 624 14.86 29.16 38.41
CA PRO A 624 14.14 27.93 38.21
C PRO A 624 13.29 28.17 36.96
N HIS A 625 13.38 27.33 35.94
CA HIS A 625 12.23 27.19 35.07
C HIS A 625 11.15 26.55 35.94
N GLU A 626 10.37 27.39 36.63
CA GLU A 626 9.11 26.96 37.23
C GLU A 626 8.29 26.37 36.09
N THR A 627 8.08 25.06 36.16
CA THR A 627 7.29 24.26 35.20
C THR A 627 5.79 24.46 35.44
N GLY A 628 5.37 25.72 35.60
CA GLY A 628 3.99 26.14 35.56
C GLY A 628 3.77 27.08 34.38
N PRO A 629 2.58 27.10 33.75
CA PRO A 629 2.27 28.10 32.73
C PRO A 629 2.39 29.49 33.35
N HIS A 630 3.39 30.26 32.94
CA HIS A 630 3.47 31.67 33.30
C HIS A 630 2.28 32.38 32.63
N GLU A 631 1.32 32.83 33.42
CA GLU A 631 0.25 33.71 32.93
C GLU A 631 0.89 35.03 32.52
N THR A 632 1.20 35.19 31.23
CA THR A 632 1.62 36.49 30.70
C THR A 632 0.49 37.48 30.91
N GLY A 633 0.75 38.56 31.66
CA GLY A 633 -0.24 39.59 31.90
C GLY A 633 -0.62 40.34 30.61
N PRO A 634 -1.81 40.94 30.52
CA PRO A 634 -2.13 41.83 29.40
C PRO A 634 -1.11 42.98 29.33
N ASP A 635 -0.62 43.25 28.11
CA ASP A 635 0.36 44.31 27.80
C ASP A 635 1.76 44.13 28.44
N GLU A 636 2.14 42.88 28.75
CA GLU A 636 3.49 42.54 29.17
C GLU A 636 4.49 42.78 28.02
N SER A 637 5.63 43.41 28.34
CA SER A 637 6.65 43.76 27.36
C SER A 637 8.00 43.13 27.69
N ALA A 638 8.62 42.50 26.69
CA ALA A 638 9.90 41.80 26.78
C ALA A 638 10.89 42.34 25.74
N PRO A 639 12.21 42.13 25.89
CA PRO A 639 13.15 42.40 24.82
C PRO A 639 12.82 41.54 23.59
N LEU A 640 13.15 42.03 22.39
CA LEU A 640 13.22 41.19 21.20
C LEU A 640 14.37 40.20 21.36
N SER A 641 14.19 38.98 20.87
CA SER A 641 15.34 38.11 20.65
C SER A 641 16.22 38.64 19.52
N GLU A 642 17.47 38.15 19.43
CA GLU A 642 18.36 38.57 18.35
C GLU A 642 17.79 38.20 16.97
N GLY A 643 17.15 37.04 16.83
CA GLY A 643 16.48 36.63 15.59
C GLY A 643 15.31 37.56 15.22
N GLN A 644 14.49 37.96 16.21
CA GLN A 644 13.42 38.93 16.00
C GLN A 644 13.97 40.32 15.65
N ALA A 645 15.03 40.76 16.31
CA ALA A 645 15.68 42.04 16.04
C ALA A 645 16.28 42.10 14.63
N GLN A 646 16.86 41.00 14.14
CA GLN A 646 17.38 40.90 12.77
C GLN A 646 16.26 40.97 11.73
N LEU A 647 15.18 40.20 11.90
CA LEU A 647 14.02 40.24 10.99
C LEU A 647 13.34 41.60 10.99
N TYR A 648 13.23 42.26 12.15
CA TYR A 648 12.67 43.59 12.23
C TYR A 648 13.58 44.65 11.59
N PHE A 649 14.90 44.53 11.76
CA PHE A 649 15.86 45.38 11.07
C PHE A 649 15.81 45.20 9.55
N TYR A 650 15.64 43.96 9.08
CA TYR A 650 15.49 43.65 7.67
C TYR A 650 14.22 44.29 7.06
N ASP A 651 13.07 44.16 7.72
CA ASP A 651 11.81 44.82 7.28
C ASP A 651 11.96 46.35 7.22
N GLN A 652 12.71 46.95 8.16
CA GLN A 652 12.96 48.40 8.15
C GLN A 652 13.86 48.87 7.00
N LEU A 653 14.80 48.02 6.56
CA LEU A 653 15.68 48.30 5.43
C LEU A 653 14.95 48.13 4.08
N TYR A 654 14.12 47.09 3.97
CA TYR A 654 13.42 46.72 2.74
C TYR A 654 11.91 46.87 2.89
N ARG A 655 11.45 48.11 3.11
CA ARG A 655 10.06 48.48 3.46
C ARG A 655 8.96 48.08 2.45
N THR A 656 9.32 47.53 1.30
CA THR A 656 8.40 47.01 0.28
C THR A 656 8.42 45.49 0.16
N ASP A 657 9.28 44.81 0.93
CA ASP A 657 9.44 43.37 0.88
C ASP A 657 8.39 42.67 1.74
N VAL A 658 7.91 41.54 1.25
CA VAL A 658 6.91 40.67 1.88
C VAL A 658 7.42 39.24 1.98
N ALA A 659 8.71 39.01 1.74
CA ALA A 659 9.38 37.71 1.83
C ALA A 659 9.24 37.05 3.21
N ASN A 660 9.00 37.84 4.26
CA ASN A 660 8.79 37.34 5.62
C ASN A 660 7.32 37.07 5.97
N ASN A 661 6.39 37.16 5.01
CA ASN A 661 5.02 36.69 5.19
C ASN A 661 4.98 35.17 4.99
N LEU A 662 4.54 34.46 6.02
CA LEU A 662 4.28 33.04 5.96
C LEU A 662 2.77 32.83 5.80
N ALA A 663 2.35 32.24 4.68
CA ALA A 663 0.95 31.96 4.39
C ALA A 663 0.69 30.44 4.34
N HIS A 664 -0.40 30.01 4.96
CA HIS A 664 -0.86 28.62 4.90
C HIS A 664 -2.36 28.58 4.60
N ALA A 665 -2.75 27.87 3.54
CA ALA A 665 -4.13 27.74 3.11
C ALA A 665 -4.63 26.30 3.27
N MET A 666 -5.85 26.15 3.82
CA MET A 666 -6.56 24.90 4.04
C MET A 666 -7.86 24.93 3.24
N ARG A 667 -8.10 23.90 2.44
CA ARG A 667 -9.34 23.73 1.69
C ARG A 667 -10.20 22.66 2.35
N PHE A 668 -11.43 23.02 2.67
CA PHE A 668 -12.47 22.14 3.15
C PHE A 668 -13.37 21.76 1.97
N HIS A 669 -13.58 20.47 1.73
CA HIS A 669 -14.50 19.94 0.71
C HIS A 669 -15.95 19.96 1.23
N ALA A 670 -16.34 21.10 1.76
CA ALA A 670 -17.68 21.39 2.22
C ALA A 670 -17.87 22.91 2.24
N ARG A 671 -19.11 23.35 2.03
CA ARG A 671 -19.51 24.74 2.30
C ARG A 671 -19.66 24.93 3.81
N LEU A 672 -18.69 25.60 4.43
CA LEU A 672 -18.65 25.88 5.86
C LEU A 672 -19.11 27.30 6.13
N ASP A 673 -19.74 27.51 7.29
CA ASP A 673 -20.07 28.85 7.77
C ASP A 673 -18.76 29.63 8.06
N PRO A 674 -18.53 30.80 7.42
CA PRO A 674 -17.40 31.65 7.74
C PRO A 674 -17.27 31.98 9.23
N ALA A 675 -18.40 32.08 9.95
CA ALA A 675 -18.39 32.39 11.37
C ALA A 675 -17.71 31.29 12.20
N LEU A 676 -17.84 30.02 11.81
CA LEU A 676 -17.18 28.89 12.46
C LEU A 676 -15.65 28.98 12.32
N LEU A 677 -15.18 29.22 11.09
CA LEU A 677 -13.76 29.37 10.80
C LEU A 677 -13.17 30.60 11.50
N GLN A 678 -13.93 31.70 11.56
CA GLN A 678 -13.55 32.90 12.29
C GLN A 678 -13.42 32.64 13.79
N ALA A 679 -14.34 31.88 14.40
CA ALA A 679 -14.28 31.52 15.80
C ALA A 679 -13.03 30.66 16.11
N ALA A 680 -12.74 29.65 15.29
CA ALA A 680 -11.59 28.77 15.47
C ALA A 680 -10.26 29.53 15.42
N VAL A 681 -10.05 30.39 14.42
CA VAL A 681 -8.83 31.21 14.32
C VAL A 681 -8.70 32.16 15.51
N ARG A 682 -9.80 32.79 15.95
CA ARG A 682 -9.78 33.66 17.15
C ARG A 682 -9.40 32.87 18.41
N GLY A 683 -9.88 31.63 18.55
CA GLY A 683 -9.52 30.75 19.66
C GLY A 683 -8.01 30.49 19.73
N VAL A 684 -7.38 30.18 18.59
CA VAL A 684 -5.94 29.92 18.50
C VAL A 684 -5.14 31.17 18.84
N VAL A 685 -5.52 32.31 18.26
CA VAL A 685 -4.83 33.58 18.51
C VAL A 685 -4.94 33.99 19.97
N ALA A 686 -6.08 33.75 20.62
CA ALA A 686 -6.23 34.00 22.06
C ALA A 686 -5.30 33.10 22.89
N ALA A 687 -5.24 31.81 22.58
CA ALA A 687 -4.48 30.80 23.31
C ALA A 687 -2.95 30.94 23.17
N HIS A 688 -2.46 31.59 22.11
CA HIS A 688 -1.02 31.72 21.83
C HIS A 688 -0.54 33.18 21.87
N PRO A 689 0.15 33.60 22.95
CA PRO A 689 0.67 34.97 23.10
C PRO A 689 1.51 35.49 21.92
N ALA A 690 2.31 34.62 21.28
CA ALA A 690 3.13 34.98 20.12
C ALA A 690 2.29 35.57 18.96
N LEU A 691 1.07 35.05 18.73
CA LEU A 691 0.17 35.51 17.68
C LEU A 691 -0.46 36.88 17.97
N ARG A 692 -0.35 37.37 19.22
CA ARG A 692 -0.86 38.66 19.69
C ARG A 692 0.24 39.70 19.88
N THR A 693 1.40 39.46 19.29
CA THR A 693 2.61 40.26 19.54
C THR A 693 2.81 41.34 18.48
N ALA A 694 3.20 42.53 18.93
CA ALA A 694 3.76 43.59 18.08
C ALA A 694 5.18 43.94 18.54
N PHE A 695 6.00 44.43 17.61
CA PHE A 695 7.37 44.87 17.88
C PHE A 695 7.39 46.39 18.02
N GLY A 696 7.43 46.89 19.26
CA GLY A 696 7.54 48.34 19.52
C GLY A 696 8.69 48.99 18.74
N PRO A 697 8.79 50.34 18.67
CA PRO A 697 9.67 51.04 17.73
C PRO A 697 11.09 50.44 17.65
N PRO A 698 11.74 50.37 16.47
CA PRO A 698 13.00 49.62 16.29
C PRO A 698 14.13 49.98 17.28
N ARG A 699 14.14 51.24 17.76
CA ARG A 699 15.09 51.72 18.78
C ARG A 699 14.86 51.15 20.17
N ALA A 700 13.61 50.79 20.50
CA ALA A 700 13.25 50.23 21.79
C ALA A 700 13.67 48.75 21.89
N ARG A 701 13.73 48.02 20.76
CA ARG A 701 13.99 46.56 20.72
C ARG A 701 13.12 45.78 21.71
N ARG A 702 11.82 46.12 21.77
CA ARG A 702 10.85 45.43 22.63
C ARG A 702 9.71 44.84 21.82
N GLN A 703 9.16 43.77 22.34
CA GLN A 703 7.89 43.18 21.92
C GLN A 703 6.86 43.34 23.02
N THR A 704 5.58 43.47 22.63
CA THR A 704 4.45 43.59 23.55
C THR A 704 3.35 42.63 23.13
N VAL A 705 2.77 41.92 24.10
CA VAL A 705 1.61 41.04 23.89
C VAL A 705 0.33 41.80 24.16
N HIS A 706 -0.51 41.95 23.15
CA HIS A 706 -1.80 42.60 23.31
C HIS A 706 -2.83 41.65 23.92
N ALA A 707 -3.61 42.12 24.89
CA ALA A 707 -4.70 41.35 25.51
C ALA A 707 -5.68 40.82 24.46
N ASP A 708 -6.10 41.70 23.54
CA ASP A 708 -6.95 41.38 22.40
C ASP A 708 -6.25 41.76 21.08
N ALA A 709 -5.89 40.77 20.27
CA ALA A 709 -5.37 41.02 18.93
C ALA A 709 -6.52 41.15 17.92
N ARG A 710 -6.71 42.35 17.37
CA ARG A 710 -7.65 42.59 16.26
C ARG A 710 -6.96 42.38 14.93
N PHE A 711 -7.02 41.16 14.39
CA PHE A 711 -6.37 40.84 13.11
C PHE A 711 -7.30 40.92 11.91
N ASP A 712 -6.74 41.28 10.76
CA ASP A 712 -7.47 41.56 9.53
C ASP A 712 -8.12 40.31 8.93
N TRP A 713 -9.32 40.51 8.37
CA TRP A 713 -10.11 39.46 7.71
C TRP A 713 -10.42 39.81 6.27
N LEU A 714 -10.27 38.84 5.38
CA LEU A 714 -10.97 38.80 4.10
C LEU A 714 -12.04 37.72 4.17
N VAL A 715 -13.31 38.07 3.98
CA VAL A 715 -14.38 37.08 3.78
C VAL A 715 -15.00 37.35 2.43
N HIS A 716 -15.00 36.36 1.56
CA HIS A 716 -15.50 36.49 0.20
C HIS A 716 -16.27 35.24 -0.20
N GLU A 717 -17.48 35.42 -0.73
CA GLU A 717 -18.21 34.34 -1.39
C GLU A 717 -17.96 34.42 -2.90
N VAL A 718 -17.78 33.26 -3.54
CA VAL A 718 -17.65 33.15 -5.00
C VAL A 718 -18.81 32.34 -5.56
N ASP A 719 -19.41 32.82 -6.64
CA ASP A 719 -20.60 32.19 -7.24
C ASP A 719 -20.30 30.86 -7.97
N ARG A 720 -19.02 30.57 -8.23
CA ARG A 720 -18.53 29.38 -8.94
C ARG A 720 -17.15 28.96 -8.42
N GLU A 721 -16.83 27.67 -8.52
CA GLU A 721 -15.51 27.12 -8.19
C GLU A 721 -14.45 27.51 -9.23
N ASP A 722 -13.99 28.76 -9.18
CA ASP A 722 -12.93 29.30 -10.03
C ASP A 722 -11.60 29.32 -9.26
N THR A 723 -10.84 28.23 -9.37
CA THR A 723 -9.59 28.05 -8.61
C THR A 723 -8.55 29.13 -8.92
N GLU A 724 -8.52 29.65 -10.16
CA GLU A 724 -7.62 30.74 -10.55
C GLU A 724 -8.00 32.02 -9.82
N ARG A 725 -9.29 32.36 -9.80
CA ARG A 725 -9.79 33.54 -9.10
C ARG A 725 -9.57 33.44 -7.59
N ILE A 726 -9.82 32.28 -6.98
CA ILE A 726 -9.58 32.05 -5.55
C ILE A 726 -8.09 32.23 -5.22
N ARG A 727 -7.20 31.63 -6.01
CA ARG A 727 -5.74 31.77 -5.82
C ARG A 727 -5.27 33.21 -6.02
N GLN A 728 -5.83 33.95 -6.98
CA GLN A 728 -5.53 35.36 -7.16
C GLN A 728 -5.93 36.18 -5.93
N LEU A 729 -7.17 36.00 -5.43
CA LEU A 729 -7.69 36.68 -4.25
C LEU A 729 -6.84 36.40 -3.01
N LEU A 730 -6.49 35.13 -2.78
CA LEU A 730 -5.64 34.73 -1.66
C LEU A 730 -4.20 35.23 -1.81
N GLY A 731 -3.64 35.22 -3.03
CA GLY A 731 -2.33 35.77 -3.32
C GLY A 731 -2.25 37.28 -3.04
N GLU A 732 -3.21 38.06 -3.55
CA GLU A 732 -3.32 39.50 -3.27
C GLU A 732 -3.44 39.79 -1.76
N PHE A 733 -4.13 38.92 -1.01
CA PHE A 733 -4.22 39.03 0.45
C PHE A 733 -2.93 38.61 1.17
N ALA A 734 -2.24 37.58 0.70
CA ALA A 734 -0.99 37.08 1.28
C ALA A 734 0.19 38.05 1.10
N TYR A 735 0.23 38.81 0.01
CA TYR A 735 1.29 39.77 -0.30
C TYR A 735 1.04 41.19 0.25
N ARG A 736 0.09 41.39 1.16
CA ARG A 736 -0.03 42.67 1.90
C ARG A 736 1.07 42.77 2.96
N ARG A 737 1.67 43.94 3.16
CA ARG A 737 2.70 44.13 4.19
C ARG A 737 2.09 44.10 5.61
N PHE A 738 2.84 43.62 6.60
CA PHE A 738 2.52 43.78 8.02
C PHE A 738 3.16 45.05 8.56
N ASP A 739 2.44 45.78 9.44
CA ASP A 739 3.06 46.79 10.28
C ASP A 739 3.58 46.13 11.56
N LEU A 740 4.91 45.95 11.63
CA LEU A 740 5.57 45.33 12.77
C LEU A 740 5.41 46.16 14.06
N ALA A 741 5.20 47.48 13.96
CA ALA A 741 5.12 48.39 15.10
C ALA A 741 3.77 48.37 15.80
N ASP A 742 2.69 48.41 15.01
CA ASP A 742 1.33 48.56 15.52
C ASP A 742 0.57 47.22 15.57
N GLY A 743 1.02 46.21 14.83
CA GLY A 743 0.41 44.88 14.78
C GLY A 743 -1.05 44.89 14.32
N PRO A 744 -1.74 43.74 14.40
CA PRO A 744 -1.18 42.41 14.70
C PRO A 744 -0.47 41.78 13.51
N LEU A 745 0.43 40.84 13.81
CA LEU A 745 1.30 40.18 12.83
C LEU A 745 0.71 38.87 12.30
N VAL A 746 -0.62 38.78 12.34
CA VAL A 746 -1.46 37.69 11.85
C VAL A 746 -2.62 38.31 11.07
N ARG A 747 -3.11 37.64 10.02
CA ARG A 747 -4.38 37.92 9.34
C ARG A 747 -4.94 36.65 8.71
N ALA A 748 -6.23 36.64 8.39
CA ALA A 748 -6.88 35.46 7.84
C ALA A 748 -7.86 35.77 6.71
N ALA A 749 -8.00 34.84 5.77
CA ALA A 749 -8.95 34.92 4.67
C ALA A 749 -9.84 33.68 4.62
N VAL A 750 -11.15 33.87 4.46
CA VAL A 750 -12.14 32.82 4.21
C VAL A 750 -12.77 33.07 2.85
N VAL A 751 -12.62 32.12 1.93
CA VAL A 751 -13.28 32.15 0.62
C VAL A 751 -14.26 30.99 0.56
N VAL A 752 -15.56 31.29 0.45
CA VAL A 752 -16.64 30.30 0.38
C VAL A 752 -17.06 30.13 -1.07
N GLY A 753 -16.90 28.93 -1.60
CA GLY A 753 -17.44 28.52 -2.89
C GLY A 753 -18.75 27.74 -2.76
N PRO A 754 -19.34 27.32 -3.89
CA PRO A 754 -20.54 26.49 -3.90
C PRO A 754 -20.36 25.14 -3.19
N GLU A 755 -19.18 24.53 -3.30
CA GLU A 755 -18.90 23.17 -2.80
C GLU A 755 -17.75 23.14 -1.80
N THR A 756 -16.83 24.10 -1.87
CA THR A 756 -15.64 24.15 -1.02
C THR A 756 -15.54 25.44 -0.22
N THR A 757 -14.80 25.41 0.89
CA THR A 757 -14.42 26.60 1.65
C THR A 757 -12.92 26.61 1.86
N THR A 758 -12.24 27.73 1.57
CA THR A 758 -10.80 27.87 1.77
C THR A 758 -10.52 28.85 2.88
N LEU A 759 -9.79 28.43 3.92
CA LEU A 759 -9.26 29.28 4.99
C LEU A 759 -7.76 29.47 4.78
N MET A 760 -7.27 30.70 4.76
CA MET A 760 -5.85 31.02 4.76
C MET A 760 -5.48 31.80 6.01
N VAL A 761 -4.40 31.41 6.68
CA VAL A 761 -3.78 32.18 7.77
C VAL A 761 -2.43 32.68 7.28
N VAL A 762 -2.18 33.97 7.49
CA VAL A 762 -0.92 34.63 7.13
C VAL A 762 -0.33 35.24 8.38
N SER A 763 0.95 34.98 8.65
CA SER A 763 1.66 35.52 9.82
C SER A 763 3.05 36.03 9.42
N HIS A 764 3.61 36.97 10.16
CA HIS A 764 4.98 37.41 9.94
C HIS A 764 6.00 36.44 10.56
N HIS A 765 7.11 36.18 9.86
CA HIS A 765 8.15 35.24 10.31
C HIS A 765 8.77 35.61 11.68
N GLY A 766 8.69 36.89 12.06
CA GLY A 766 9.16 37.37 13.36
C GLY A 766 8.41 36.79 14.57
N ILE A 767 7.17 36.33 14.42
CA ILE A 767 6.39 35.77 15.53
C ILE A 767 6.15 34.26 15.41
N VAL A 768 6.33 33.71 14.21
CA VAL A 768 6.00 32.33 13.86
C VAL A 768 6.97 31.86 12.78
N ASP A 769 7.48 30.64 12.86
CA ASP A 769 8.18 29.99 11.74
C ASP A 769 7.24 29.03 10.98
N TYR A 770 7.73 28.41 9.90
CA TYR A 770 6.88 27.52 9.09
C TYR A 770 6.39 26.28 9.86
N TRP A 771 7.15 25.83 10.87
CA TRP A 771 6.76 24.71 11.72
C TRP A 771 5.61 25.09 12.66
N ALA A 772 5.75 26.20 13.39
CA ALA A 772 4.72 26.75 14.26
C ALA A 772 3.44 27.12 13.49
N LEU A 773 3.56 27.64 12.26
CA LEU A 773 2.39 27.94 11.42
C LEU A 773 1.57 26.68 11.08
N ARG A 774 2.24 25.55 10.86
CA ARG A 774 1.56 24.25 10.63
C ARG A 774 0.85 23.73 11.88
N ILE A 775 1.43 23.94 13.06
CA ILE A 775 0.79 23.59 14.34
C ILE A 775 -0.48 24.42 14.54
N VAL A 776 -0.41 25.73 14.29
CA VAL A 776 -1.56 26.66 14.33
C VAL A 776 -2.66 26.20 13.37
N ALA A 777 -2.31 25.88 12.11
CA ALA A 777 -3.25 25.40 11.11
C ALA A 777 -3.91 24.07 11.49
N ALA A 778 -3.12 23.09 11.99
CA ALA A 778 -3.63 21.80 12.43
C ALA A 778 -4.63 21.94 13.60
N GLY A 779 -4.34 22.83 14.56
CA GLY A 779 -5.26 23.08 15.66
C GLY A 779 -6.56 23.75 15.22
N ILE A 780 -6.52 24.70 14.27
CA ILE A 780 -7.74 25.29 13.67
C ILE A 780 -8.60 24.20 13.02
N ALA A 781 -7.99 23.32 12.21
CA ALA A 781 -8.71 22.25 11.55
C ALA A 781 -9.35 21.27 12.56
N ALA A 782 -8.64 20.94 13.64
CA ALA A 782 -9.16 20.06 14.70
C ALA A 782 -10.36 20.66 15.43
N ASP A 783 -10.34 21.97 15.71
CA ASP A 783 -11.45 22.70 16.33
C ASP A 783 -12.70 22.74 15.43
N VAL A 784 -12.50 23.06 14.14
CA VAL A 784 -13.58 23.09 13.13
C VAL A 784 -14.23 21.72 12.93
N LEU A 785 -13.45 20.63 13.04
CA LEU A 785 -13.92 19.26 12.87
C LEU A 785 -14.42 18.60 14.16
N GLY A 786 -14.26 19.26 15.33
CA GLY A 786 -14.73 18.76 16.63
C GLY A 786 -13.98 17.53 17.17
N VAL A 787 -12.71 17.32 16.79
CA VAL A 787 -11.94 16.07 17.06
C VAL A 787 -10.93 16.15 18.21
N GLY A 788 -10.90 17.23 19.01
CA GLY A 788 -10.00 17.31 20.17
C GLY A 788 -10.06 18.63 20.93
N PRO A 789 -9.43 18.73 22.11
CA PRO A 789 -9.46 19.95 22.92
C PRO A 789 -8.75 21.13 22.22
N ALA A 790 -9.39 22.30 22.32
CA ALA A 790 -8.91 23.57 21.80
C ALA A 790 -7.67 24.06 22.60
N PHE A 791 -6.53 24.15 21.90
CA PHE A 791 -5.33 24.95 22.22
C PHE A 791 -4.90 25.00 23.70
N PRO A 792 -4.17 23.98 24.22
CA PRO A 792 -3.57 24.10 25.54
C PRO A 792 -2.51 25.23 25.54
N PRO A 793 -2.43 26.05 26.61
CA PRO A 793 -1.45 27.12 26.69
C PRO A 793 -0.02 26.55 26.65
N PRO A 794 0.93 27.22 25.97
CA PRO A 794 2.30 26.72 25.85
C PRO A 794 2.99 26.64 27.23
N ALA A 795 3.77 25.58 27.45
CA ALA A 795 4.48 25.34 28.71
C ALA A 795 5.62 26.34 28.98
N ALA A 796 6.11 27.03 27.95
CA ALA A 796 7.08 28.11 28.03
C ALA A 796 6.78 29.12 26.91
N SER A 797 6.96 30.42 27.20
CA SER A 797 6.66 31.47 26.24
C SER A 797 7.92 31.89 25.47
N PRO A 798 7.83 32.27 24.18
CA PRO A 798 8.95 32.88 23.44
C PRO A 798 9.56 34.10 24.15
N PHE A 799 8.80 34.76 25.02
CA PHE A 799 9.27 35.86 25.87
C PHE A 799 10.23 35.42 26.97
N ASP A 800 10.05 34.23 27.52
CA ASP A 800 10.93 33.68 28.55
C ASP A 800 12.29 33.37 27.96
N TRP A 801 12.28 32.89 26.70
CA TRP A 801 13.49 32.69 25.91
C TRP A 801 14.20 34.01 25.58
N ALA A 802 13.47 35.02 25.09
CA ALA A 802 14.06 36.33 24.79
C ALA A 802 14.63 37.04 26.03
N ARG A 803 13.98 36.89 27.20
CA ARG A 803 14.49 37.39 28.49
C ARG A 803 15.76 36.67 28.93
N ALA A 804 15.81 35.34 28.79
CA ALA A 804 17.00 34.55 29.10
C ALA A 804 18.17 34.88 28.17
N GLU A 805 17.91 35.09 26.88
CA GLU A 805 18.92 35.51 25.89
C GLU A 805 19.51 36.88 26.24
N ALA A 806 18.67 37.87 26.56
CA ALA A 806 19.12 39.20 26.95
C ALA A 806 19.97 39.20 28.24
N ALA A 807 19.57 38.42 29.25
CA ALA A 807 20.32 38.27 30.50
C ALA A 807 21.70 37.59 30.27
N GLY A 808 21.78 36.64 29.33
CA GLY A 808 23.04 36.01 28.93
C GLY A 808 24.03 36.97 28.27
N VAL A 809 23.55 37.88 27.43
CA VAL A 809 24.38 38.85 26.68
C VAL A 809 24.97 39.93 27.60
N GLU A 810 24.25 40.37 28.64
CA GLU A 810 24.81 41.30 29.64
C GLU A 810 25.94 40.67 30.46
N SER A 811 25.83 39.39 30.83
CA SER A 811 26.88 38.67 31.57
C SER A 811 28.19 38.48 30.78
N ALA A 812 28.11 38.50 29.44
CA ALA A 812 29.26 38.36 28.54
C ALA A 812 29.95 39.71 28.26
N ARG A 813 29.26 40.84 28.44
CA ARG A 813 29.85 42.19 28.27
C ARG A 813 30.51 42.74 29.54
N GLY A 814 30.31 42.07 30.68
CA GLY A 814 30.91 42.41 31.98
C GLY A 814 32.14 41.58 32.36
N ARG A 815 32.73 40.79 31.45
CA ARG A 815 34.00 40.07 31.66
C ARG A 815 35.12 40.60 30.78
#